data_AF-A0AAV5GGG9-F1
#
_entry.id   AF-A0AAV5GGG9-F1
#
_cell.length_a   1.000
_cell.length_b   1.000
_cell.length_c   1.000
_cell.angle_alpha   90.00
_cell.angle_beta   90.00
_cell.angle_gamma   90.00
#
_symmetry.space_group_name_H-M   'P 1'
#
loop_
_entity.id
_entity.type
_entity.pdbx_description
1 polymer ?
#
loop_
_entity_poly.entity_id
_entity_poly.type
_entity_poly.pdbx_seq_one_letter_code
_entity_poly.pdbx_strand_id
1 'polypeptide(L)'
;MSTYAPLPTSAHDAHSSSSRSGRPQSDASLLSRVRTELHARLSGSALAHALDQVKPRTARVAAYSLAALVVVSLVGLSIRHGTARESALTGADARGRWGSYASWLGDWSSGRSTGGLGEAGSGAGWRDLPENEGLLDPPLELEPKSGLLMPPEVYPAALNPFKRANAAIVALVRNNEREAMRNSMRSLEARWNRRYGYPWVFLNDEPFDEEFKVGVKKMTRSEVFFATIPKEHWGYPDWVNQTYAAEERQKMVDEKVIYGGSESYRHMCRFNSGFFYEQKVLESFDWYWRVEPGVEFWCDIDYDPFIFMEANNKVYGFVIALYEYRRTVETLWDATREFARLHPEYIADDNAIRFLVDDERKGLQDGDWNNCHFWSNFEIASLKFWRSKPYREYFKFLDDKGGFFYERWGDAPVHSFGAALFAPHDQIHNFWDISYRHNPYSTCPKNKALFHDNGKCECYVENSFDEDGYSCMPRWWKAFGKPAQYEKIDKKVSDRFIRLSITPLMVVSFLASIVTMAIAASLESHWRNTRFPSISHRDRERILLTAGVWGIVISLYSLIGTLVKPDHIAFGILFHLIAFVIAFILYMVGSASLTALVDGVDCGDVDWSRCNVTKGLVVIGWIETVIVFIILIVVVVLGFKARSGSGLRRSALTDA
;
A
#
# COMPACT_ATOMS: atom_id res chain seq x y z
N MET A 1 25.43 46.04 -42.20
CA MET A 1 24.63 45.19 -43.10
C MET A 1 23.54 44.57 -42.24
N SER A 2 22.44 45.30 -42.09
CA SER A 2 21.21 45.19 -42.90
C SER A 2 20.39 43.97 -42.46
N THR A 3 19.12 44.06 -42.06
CA THR A 3 18.10 45.11 -42.27
C THR A 3 16.91 44.81 -41.34
N TYR A 4 16.41 45.78 -40.54
CA TYR A 4 15.22 46.64 -40.78
C TYR A 4 13.90 45.87 -40.94
N ALA A 5 12.72 46.27 -40.41
CA ALA A 5 12.24 47.31 -39.50
C ALA A 5 10.68 47.16 -39.39
N PRO A 6 9.98 47.90 -38.50
CA PRO A 6 8.56 47.70 -38.15
C PRO A 6 7.58 48.81 -38.61
N LEU A 7 6.29 48.57 -38.33
CA LEU A 7 5.11 49.48 -38.26
C LEU A 7 4.54 50.05 -39.58
N PRO A 8 3.22 50.37 -39.61
CA PRO A 8 2.89 51.78 -39.40
C PRO A 8 1.64 52.06 -38.54
N THR A 9 1.71 53.21 -37.89
CA THR A 9 0.63 54.06 -37.41
C THR A 9 -0.04 54.80 -38.57
N SER A 10 -1.31 55.18 -38.40
CA SER A 10 -1.84 56.38 -39.05
C SER A 10 -2.82 57.10 -38.12
N ALA A 11 -2.56 58.39 -37.96
CA ALA A 11 -3.47 59.39 -37.42
C ALA A 11 -3.98 60.22 -38.61
N HIS A 12 -5.23 60.66 -38.54
CA HIS A 12 -5.71 61.80 -39.30
C HIS A 12 -6.66 62.62 -38.41
N ASP A 13 -6.30 63.90 -38.24
CA ASP A 13 -7.12 64.99 -37.74
C ASP A 13 -8.20 65.40 -38.75
N ALA A 14 -9.36 65.84 -38.28
CA ALA A 14 -9.80 67.25 -38.37
C ALA A 14 -11.34 67.45 -38.33
N HIS A 15 -11.72 68.57 -37.68
CA HIS A 15 -12.93 69.40 -37.82
C HIS A 15 -14.20 69.17 -36.96
N SER A 16 -14.33 70.11 -36.01
CA SER A 16 -15.50 70.82 -35.46
C SER A 16 -16.91 70.56 -36.00
N SER A 17 -17.88 70.40 -35.09
CA SER A 17 -19.00 71.35 -34.93
C SER A 17 -19.84 71.04 -33.68
N SER A 18 -20.35 72.09 -33.05
CA SER A 18 -21.20 72.09 -31.87
C SER A 18 -22.68 71.82 -32.20
N SER A 19 -23.41 71.07 -31.35
CA SER A 19 -24.78 71.44 -30.96
C SER A 19 -25.26 70.69 -29.71
N ARG A 20 -26.01 71.38 -28.86
CA ARG A 20 -26.70 70.90 -27.65
C ARG A 20 -27.95 70.09 -28.04
N SER A 21 -28.29 69.05 -27.27
CA SER A 21 -29.55 68.93 -26.50
C SER A 21 -29.84 67.48 -26.04
N GLY A 22 -30.53 67.35 -24.89
CA GLY A 22 -31.45 66.23 -24.62
C GLY A 22 -30.92 65.04 -23.82
N ARG A 23 -31.22 65.01 -22.51
CA ARG A 23 -31.22 63.81 -21.64
C ARG A 23 -32.37 62.87 -22.03
N PRO A 24 -32.28 61.56 -21.73
CA PRO A 24 -33.06 61.05 -20.59
C PRO A 24 -32.31 60.08 -19.67
N GLN A 25 -32.75 60.06 -18.41
CA GLN A 25 -32.27 59.20 -17.31
C GLN A 25 -32.74 57.74 -17.49
N SER A 26 -31.92 56.78 -17.06
CA SER A 26 -32.30 55.38 -16.84
C SER A 26 -31.86 54.89 -15.45
N ASP A 27 -32.59 53.89 -14.98
CA ASP A 27 -32.81 53.47 -13.59
C ASP A 27 -31.58 52.99 -12.80
N ALA A 28 -31.40 53.59 -11.62
CA ALA A 28 -30.68 52.99 -10.51
C ALA A 28 -31.69 52.54 -9.45
N SER A 29 -32.16 51.29 -9.49
CA SER A 29 -33.03 50.76 -8.43
C SER A 29 -32.76 49.29 -8.12
N LEU A 30 -32.50 49.06 -6.82
CA LEU A 30 -32.66 47.86 -5.95
C LEU A 30 -31.42 47.66 -5.07
N LEU A 31 -30.24 47.51 -5.69
CA LEU A 31 -28.97 47.28 -4.98
C LEU A 31 -28.51 48.47 -4.14
N SER A 32 -28.78 49.70 -4.57
CA SER A 32 -28.48 50.90 -3.78
C SER A 32 -29.35 50.99 -2.54
N ARG A 33 -30.65 50.68 -2.64
CA ARG A 33 -31.59 50.72 -1.51
C ARG A 33 -31.31 49.62 -0.48
N VAL A 34 -31.02 48.40 -0.92
CA VAL A 34 -30.64 47.29 -0.02
C VAL A 34 -29.32 47.59 0.72
N ARG A 35 -28.35 48.22 0.03
CA ARG A 35 -27.08 48.63 0.64
C ARG A 35 -27.26 49.72 1.70
N THR A 36 -28.12 50.70 1.46
CA THR A 36 -28.38 51.78 2.41
C THR A 36 -29.16 51.29 3.64
N GLU A 37 -30.12 50.39 3.45
CA GLU A 37 -30.94 49.83 4.54
C GLU A 37 -30.13 48.86 5.43
N LEU A 38 -29.25 48.04 4.84
CA LEU A 38 -28.34 47.15 5.58
C LEU A 38 -27.30 47.95 6.39
N HIS A 39 -26.83 49.08 5.84
CA HIS A 39 -25.92 50.00 6.53
C HIS A 39 -26.58 50.70 7.73
N ALA A 40 -27.85 51.09 7.61
CA ALA A 40 -28.58 51.75 8.70
C ALA A 40 -28.87 50.80 9.88
N ARG A 41 -29.01 49.49 9.63
CA ARG A 41 -29.28 48.48 10.68
C ARG A 41 -28.01 47.99 11.39
N LEU A 42 -26.85 47.99 10.73
CA LEU A 42 -25.59 47.54 11.32
C LEU A 42 -24.89 48.61 12.17
N SER A 43 -25.09 49.90 11.86
CA SER A 43 -24.48 51.02 12.57
C SER A 43 -25.08 51.31 13.95
N GLY A 44 -26.26 50.78 14.27
CA GLY A 44 -26.93 50.92 15.56
C GLY A 44 -27.01 49.63 16.38
N SER A 45 -26.28 48.58 16.02
CA SER A 45 -26.41 47.28 16.70
C SER A 45 -25.84 47.30 18.13
N ALA A 46 -26.52 46.61 19.06
CA ALA A 46 -26.09 46.44 20.45
C ALA A 46 -24.66 45.85 20.58
N LEU A 47 -24.17 45.18 19.53
CA LEU A 47 -22.82 44.64 19.43
C LEU A 47 -21.75 45.74 19.35
N ALA A 48 -22.03 46.85 18.64
CA ALA A 48 -21.12 47.98 18.52
C ALA A 48 -20.93 48.73 19.85
N HIS A 49 -22.00 48.83 20.66
CA HIS A 49 -21.91 49.39 22.02
C HIS A 49 -21.29 48.41 23.03
N ALA A 50 -21.49 47.09 22.85
CA ALA A 50 -20.85 46.09 23.71
C ALA A 50 -19.33 46.03 23.51
N LEU A 51 -18.84 46.25 22.29
CA LEU A 51 -17.40 46.27 21.96
C LEU A 51 -16.66 47.50 22.51
N ASP A 52 -17.37 48.62 22.69
CA ASP A 52 -16.78 49.87 23.22
C ASP A 52 -16.46 49.79 24.73
N GLN A 53 -16.99 48.78 25.44
CA GLN A 53 -16.82 48.57 26.87
C GLN A 53 -15.73 47.53 27.23
N VAL A 54 -15.15 46.85 26.24
CA VAL A 54 -14.20 45.76 26.47
C VAL A 54 -12.78 46.32 26.64
N LYS A 55 -12.26 46.32 27.86
CA LYS A 55 -10.87 46.76 28.14
C LYS A 55 -9.86 45.82 27.42
N PRO A 56 -8.77 46.35 26.82
CA PRO A 56 -7.79 45.55 26.09
C PRO A 56 -7.14 44.42 26.90
N ARG A 57 -7.04 44.59 28.23
CA ARG A 57 -6.53 43.58 29.17
C ARG A 57 -7.48 42.38 29.33
N THR A 58 -8.80 42.58 29.32
CA THR A 58 -9.78 41.48 29.45
C THR A 58 -9.88 40.67 28.17
N ALA A 59 -9.74 41.30 27.00
CA ALA A 59 -9.67 40.61 25.70
C ALA A 59 -8.40 39.73 25.57
N ARG A 60 -7.23 40.20 26.03
CA ARG A 60 -5.99 39.40 26.04
C ARG A 60 -6.10 38.20 26.96
N VAL A 61 -6.63 38.38 28.18
CA VAL A 61 -6.82 37.27 29.13
C VAL A 61 -7.81 36.24 28.59
N ALA A 62 -8.93 36.67 28.00
CA ALA A 62 -9.89 35.76 27.38
C ALA A 62 -9.27 34.98 26.20
N ALA A 63 -8.44 35.61 25.36
CA ALA A 63 -7.75 34.96 24.26
C ALA A 63 -6.71 33.93 24.75
N TYR A 64 -5.94 34.25 25.80
CA TYR A 64 -5.01 33.29 26.41
C TYR A 64 -5.73 32.13 27.12
N SER A 65 -6.88 32.39 27.75
CA SER A 65 -7.71 31.34 28.37
C SER A 65 -8.34 30.41 27.33
N LEU A 66 -8.76 30.94 26.17
CA LEU A 66 -9.29 30.12 25.07
C LEU A 66 -8.18 29.26 24.44
N ALA A 67 -6.98 29.84 24.24
CA ALA A 67 -5.81 29.11 23.75
C ALA A 67 -5.38 28.00 24.73
N ALA A 68 -5.41 28.27 26.04
CA ALA A 68 -5.11 27.28 27.07
C ALA A 68 -6.15 26.13 27.10
N LEU A 69 -7.44 26.43 26.95
CA LEU A 69 -8.51 25.42 26.89
C LEU A 69 -8.38 24.50 25.67
N VAL A 70 -7.96 25.03 24.52
CA VAL A 70 -7.70 24.25 23.31
C VAL A 70 -6.47 23.35 23.50
N VAL A 71 -5.39 23.85 24.10
CA VAL A 71 -4.19 23.05 24.40
C VAL A 71 -4.49 21.93 25.40
N VAL A 72 -5.26 22.20 26.46
CA VAL A 72 -5.68 21.19 27.45
C VAL A 72 -6.59 20.12 26.82
N SER A 73 -7.47 20.51 25.90
CA SER A 73 -8.33 19.57 25.17
C SER A 73 -7.54 18.66 24.21
N LEU A 74 -6.47 19.19 23.60
CA LEU A 74 -5.56 18.43 22.73
C LEU A 74 -4.66 17.46 23.52
N VAL A 75 -4.23 17.83 24.73
CA VAL A 75 -3.45 16.95 25.62
C VAL A 75 -4.34 15.86 26.26
N GLY A 76 -5.59 16.19 26.61
CA GLY A 76 -6.55 15.22 27.15
C GLY A 76 -6.95 14.10 26.20
N LEU A 77 -6.87 14.33 24.88
CA LEU A 77 -7.10 13.30 23.85
C LEU A 77 -5.92 12.33 23.68
N SER A 78 -4.71 12.69 24.16
CA SER A 78 -3.51 11.85 24.09
C SER A 78 -3.34 10.91 25.29
N ILE A 79 -4.09 11.10 26.38
CA ILE A 79 -3.92 10.35 27.64
C ILE A 79 -4.94 9.19 27.80
N ARG A 80 -5.92 9.05 26.89
CA ARG A 80 -6.97 8.02 26.97
C ARG A 80 -6.61 6.63 26.40
N HIS A 81 -5.33 6.33 26.19
CA HIS A 81 -4.86 5.00 25.74
C HIS A 81 -3.80 4.44 26.70
N GLY A 82 -4.23 4.07 27.90
CA GLY A 82 -3.35 3.36 28.82
C GLY A 82 -4.07 3.01 30.12
N THR A 83 -4.64 1.81 30.20
CA THR A 83 -4.69 0.96 31.39
C THR A 83 -5.44 -0.33 31.04
N ALA A 84 -4.71 -1.34 30.56
CA ALA A 84 -5.20 -2.73 30.52
C ALA A 84 -4.81 -3.39 31.86
N ARG A 85 -5.80 -4.01 32.50
CA ARG A 85 -5.73 -4.59 33.83
C ARG A 85 -5.51 -6.10 33.70
N GLU A 86 -4.41 -6.61 34.23
CA GLU A 86 -4.12 -8.05 34.31
C GLU A 86 -5.09 -8.75 35.29
N SER A 87 -5.61 -9.91 34.88
CA SER A 87 -6.18 -10.88 35.80
C SER A 87 -5.80 -12.29 35.34
N ALA A 88 -5.02 -12.97 36.18
CA ALA A 88 -4.66 -14.37 36.05
C ALA A 88 -5.83 -15.28 36.43
N LEU A 89 -6.07 -16.35 35.66
CA LEU A 89 -6.78 -17.53 36.13
C LEU A 89 -6.13 -18.80 35.58
N THR A 90 -5.72 -19.63 36.52
CA THR A 90 -5.21 -20.99 36.40
C THR A 90 -6.36 -21.98 36.17
N GLY A 91 -6.09 -23.10 35.51
CA GLY A 91 -7.03 -24.22 35.40
C GLY A 91 -6.39 -25.43 34.75
N ALA A 92 -6.12 -26.45 35.56
CA ALA A 92 -5.52 -27.71 35.18
C ALA A 92 -6.56 -28.78 34.79
N ASP A 93 -6.02 -29.86 34.20
CA ASP A 93 -6.59 -31.20 34.01
C ASP A 93 -7.55 -31.48 32.84
N ALA A 94 -6.96 -32.12 31.82
CA ALA A 94 -7.58 -33.23 31.09
C ALA A 94 -6.48 -34.17 30.55
N ARG A 95 -5.78 -34.87 31.45
CA ARG A 95 -5.00 -36.08 31.12
C ARG A 95 -5.96 -37.26 31.07
N GLY A 96 -6.18 -37.83 29.89
CA GLY A 96 -7.03 -39.01 29.75
C GLY A 96 -6.92 -39.69 28.39
N ARG A 97 -6.06 -40.73 28.34
CA ARG A 97 -6.08 -41.89 27.43
C ARG A 97 -5.84 -41.65 25.94
N TRP A 98 -4.59 -41.88 25.51
CA TRP A 98 -4.28 -42.39 24.17
C TRP A 98 -3.47 -43.67 24.30
N GLY A 99 -3.99 -44.74 23.69
CA GLY A 99 -3.39 -46.07 23.66
C GLY A 99 -2.08 -46.12 22.88
N SER A 100 -1.27 -47.12 23.20
CA SER A 100 0.08 -47.35 22.69
C SER A 100 0.12 -47.61 21.18
N TYR A 101 0.98 -46.88 20.47
CA TYR A 101 1.39 -47.12 19.09
C TYR A 101 2.35 -48.31 19.03
N ALA A 102 1.86 -49.48 18.58
CA ALA A 102 2.71 -50.65 18.31
C ALA A 102 2.21 -51.54 17.15
N SER A 103 1.42 -51.03 16.19
CA SER A 103 0.82 -51.88 15.14
C SER A 103 0.95 -51.38 13.71
N TRP A 104 1.99 -50.61 13.37
CA TRP A 104 2.20 -50.12 12.00
C TRP A 104 3.68 -50.25 11.60
N LEU A 105 4.14 -51.50 11.51
CA LEU A 105 5.32 -51.87 10.73
C LEU A 105 4.96 -53.16 9.99
N GLY A 106 4.48 -53.00 8.76
CA GLY A 106 4.06 -54.11 7.91
C GLY A 106 3.99 -53.67 6.45
N ASP A 107 5.10 -53.89 5.77
CA ASP A 107 5.18 -54.25 4.36
C ASP A 107 4.97 -53.17 3.28
N TRP A 108 6.08 -52.52 2.90
CA TRP A 108 6.21 -51.95 1.56
C TRP A 108 7.46 -52.51 0.90
N SER A 109 7.37 -53.75 0.44
CA SER A 109 8.32 -54.29 -0.53
C SER A 109 7.61 -55.17 -1.56
N SER A 110 7.85 -54.84 -2.82
CA SER A 110 7.44 -55.56 -4.04
C SER A 110 6.00 -55.38 -4.55
N GLY A 111 5.90 -54.78 -5.73
CA GLY A 111 4.65 -54.64 -6.48
C GLY A 111 4.93 -54.17 -7.91
N ARG A 112 5.54 -55.02 -8.71
CA ARG A 112 5.74 -54.84 -10.16
C ARG A 112 4.39 -55.05 -10.84
N SER A 113 3.90 -54.11 -11.65
CA SER A 113 2.90 -54.42 -12.68
C SER A 113 3.17 -53.65 -13.98
N THR A 114 3.14 -54.41 -15.05
CA THR A 114 3.35 -54.04 -16.45
C THR A 114 2.00 -53.82 -17.12
N GLY A 115 1.89 -52.79 -17.97
CA GLY A 115 0.98 -52.80 -19.13
C GLY A 115 -0.02 -51.64 -19.22
N GLY A 116 0.00 -50.93 -20.36
CA GLY A 116 -1.14 -50.15 -20.86
C GLY A 116 -0.90 -48.66 -21.02
N LEU A 117 -0.44 -48.23 -22.19
CA LEU A 117 -0.59 -46.85 -22.66
C LEU A 117 -2.07 -46.59 -22.96
N GLY A 118 -2.71 -45.71 -22.20
CA GLY A 118 -4.07 -45.23 -22.42
C GLY A 118 -4.45 -44.17 -21.37
N GLU A 119 -4.70 -42.95 -21.85
CA GLU A 119 -5.30 -41.79 -21.17
C GLU A 119 -4.82 -41.45 -19.74
N ALA A 120 -4.12 -40.32 -19.62
CA ALA A 120 -3.70 -39.72 -18.37
C ALA A 120 -4.90 -39.36 -17.47
N GLY A 121 -5.26 -40.29 -16.60
CA GLY A 121 -6.27 -40.12 -15.56
C GLY A 121 -5.86 -39.07 -14.54
N SER A 122 -6.78 -38.15 -14.31
CA SER A 122 -6.88 -37.20 -13.20
C SER A 122 -6.70 -37.86 -11.82
N GLY A 123 -6.55 -37.05 -10.77
CA GLY A 123 -6.36 -37.47 -9.37
C GLY A 123 -7.46 -38.35 -8.74
N ALA A 124 -8.35 -38.95 -9.54
CA ALA A 124 -9.34 -39.94 -9.15
C ALA A 124 -8.71 -41.12 -8.39
N GLY A 125 -7.57 -41.66 -8.88
CA GLY A 125 -6.91 -42.79 -8.21
C GLY A 125 -6.40 -42.51 -6.81
N TRP A 126 -6.05 -41.24 -6.50
CA TRP A 126 -5.59 -40.86 -5.16
C TRP A 126 -6.77 -40.73 -4.17
N ARG A 127 -7.89 -40.14 -4.61
CA ARG A 127 -9.10 -39.98 -3.77
C ARG A 127 -9.78 -41.31 -3.45
N ASP A 128 -9.49 -42.34 -4.24
CA ASP A 128 -10.05 -43.69 -4.09
C ASP A 128 -9.11 -44.65 -3.33
N LEU A 129 -7.99 -44.16 -2.76
CA LEU A 129 -7.11 -44.98 -1.93
C LEU A 129 -7.84 -45.49 -0.66
N PRO A 130 -7.54 -46.71 -0.18
CA PRO A 130 -8.20 -47.30 1.00
C PRO A 130 -8.12 -46.43 2.27
N GLU A 131 -7.04 -45.67 2.44
CA GLU A 131 -6.85 -44.73 3.55
C GLU A 131 -7.82 -43.53 3.53
N ASN A 132 -8.46 -43.26 2.38
CA ASN A 132 -9.47 -42.23 2.22
C ASN A 132 -10.91 -42.78 2.38
N GLU A 133 -11.07 -44.08 2.66
CA GLU A 133 -12.38 -44.67 2.96
C GLU A 133 -13.00 -44.03 4.21
N GLY A 134 -14.24 -43.55 4.07
CA GLY A 134 -14.96 -42.84 5.13
C GLY A 134 -14.75 -41.33 5.18
N LEU A 135 -13.84 -40.77 4.36
CA LEU A 135 -13.73 -39.32 4.15
C LEU A 135 -14.75 -38.84 3.09
N LEU A 136 -15.26 -37.64 3.30
CA LEU A 136 -16.20 -36.97 2.39
C LEU A 136 -15.46 -36.27 1.26
N ASP A 137 -16.06 -36.20 0.07
CA ASP A 137 -15.59 -35.24 -0.94
C ASP A 137 -15.86 -33.81 -0.44
N PRO A 138 -14.89 -32.87 -0.57
CA PRO A 138 -15.04 -31.52 -0.06
C PRO A 138 -16.15 -30.77 -0.82
N PRO A 139 -17.20 -30.27 -0.14
CA PRO A 139 -18.22 -29.45 -0.79
C PRO A 139 -17.61 -28.12 -1.25
N LEU A 140 -17.74 -27.83 -2.54
CA LEU A 140 -17.23 -26.59 -3.13
C LEU A 140 -18.33 -25.54 -3.18
N GLU A 141 -18.04 -24.35 -2.67
CA GLU A 141 -18.97 -23.21 -2.67
C GLU A 141 -18.47 -22.11 -3.60
N LEU A 142 -19.34 -21.58 -4.47
CA LEU A 142 -19.00 -20.47 -5.33
C LEU A 142 -18.97 -19.17 -4.52
N GLU A 143 -17.81 -18.52 -4.42
CA GLU A 143 -17.70 -17.21 -3.80
C GLU A 143 -18.19 -16.12 -4.78
N PRO A 144 -19.32 -15.43 -4.50
CA PRO A 144 -19.96 -14.56 -5.50
C PRO A 144 -19.12 -13.36 -5.95
N LYS A 145 -18.15 -12.94 -5.12
CA LYS A 145 -17.31 -11.76 -5.40
C LYS A 145 -16.17 -12.06 -6.35
N SER A 146 -15.54 -13.22 -6.22
CA SER A 146 -14.40 -13.63 -7.05
C SER A 146 -14.84 -14.53 -8.21
N GLY A 147 -15.98 -15.22 -8.09
CA GLY A 147 -16.39 -16.27 -9.02
C GLY A 147 -15.59 -17.57 -8.85
N LEU A 148 -14.81 -17.71 -7.78
CA LEU A 148 -13.98 -18.88 -7.51
C LEU A 148 -14.72 -19.88 -6.62
N LEU A 149 -14.44 -21.17 -6.82
CA LEU A 149 -14.90 -22.26 -5.98
C LEU A 149 -14.00 -22.37 -4.74
N MET A 150 -14.58 -22.18 -3.56
CA MET A 150 -13.87 -22.28 -2.29
C MET A 150 -14.12 -23.65 -1.65
N PRO A 151 -13.06 -24.35 -1.18
CA PRO A 151 -13.23 -25.53 -0.35
C PRO A 151 -13.77 -25.17 1.04
N PRO A 152 -14.31 -26.16 1.78
CA PRO A 152 -14.85 -25.90 3.11
C PRO A 152 -13.77 -25.44 4.08
N GLU A 153 -14.14 -24.58 5.01
CA GLU A 153 -13.27 -24.24 6.14
C GLU A 153 -13.24 -25.39 7.16
N VAL A 154 -12.05 -25.77 7.62
CA VAL A 154 -11.81 -26.76 8.67
C VAL A 154 -11.29 -26.05 9.92
N TYR A 155 -12.09 -26.07 10.98
CA TYR A 155 -11.70 -25.48 12.27
C TYR A 155 -10.89 -26.47 13.12
N PRO A 156 -9.88 -26.02 13.89
CA PRO A 156 -8.96 -26.90 14.63
C PRO A 156 -9.61 -27.89 15.63
N ALA A 157 -10.85 -27.65 16.03
CA ALA A 157 -11.59 -28.56 16.93
C ALA A 157 -12.08 -29.85 16.25
N ALA A 158 -12.08 -29.90 14.92
CA ALA A 158 -12.48 -31.06 14.13
C ALA A 158 -11.27 -31.63 13.37
N LEU A 159 -11.12 -32.96 13.40
CA LEU A 159 -10.26 -33.66 12.42
C LEU A 159 -10.84 -33.43 11.03
N ASN A 160 -10.00 -33.15 10.02
CA ASN A 160 -10.47 -32.95 8.65
C ASN A 160 -11.26 -34.18 8.18
N PRO A 161 -12.58 -34.06 7.90
CA PRO A 161 -13.39 -35.17 7.43
C PRO A 161 -13.35 -35.31 5.91
N PHE A 162 -12.61 -34.47 5.19
CA PHE A 162 -12.62 -34.40 3.74
C PHE A 162 -11.40 -35.06 3.10
N LYS A 163 -11.61 -35.64 1.92
CA LYS A 163 -10.55 -36.17 1.06
C LYS A 163 -9.58 -35.06 0.64
N ARG A 164 -8.29 -35.38 0.61
CA ARG A 164 -7.20 -34.49 0.18
C ARG A 164 -6.96 -34.55 -1.32
N ALA A 165 -6.44 -33.47 -1.89
CA ALA A 165 -5.76 -33.51 -3.18
C ALA A 165 -4.50 -34.39 -3.13
N ASN A 166 -4.02 -34.85 -4.29
CA ASN A 166 -2.74 -35.55 -4.41
C ASN A 166 -1.56 -34.56 -4.36
N ALA A 167 -1.09 -34.22 -3.16
CA ALA A 167 -0.10 -33.17 -2.98
C ALA A 167 0.91 -33.46 -1.85
N ALA A 168 2.03 -32.75 -1.87
CA ALA A 168 3.04 -32.78 -0.82
C ALA A 168 3.60 -31.38 -0.51
N ILE A 169 4.06 -31.18 0.72
CA ILE A 169 4.89 -30.03 1.07
C ILE A 169 6.34 -30.39 0.77
N VAL A 170 7.06 -29.57 0.02
CA VAL A 170 8.41 -29.88 -0.48
C VAL A 170 9.42 -28.84 0.03
N ALA A 171 10.55 -29.32 0.56
CA ALA A 171 11.63 -28.47 1.05
C ALA A 171 12.99 -28.97 0.56
N LEU A 172 13.73 -28.11 -0.13
CA LEU A 172 15.16 -28.30 -0.39
C LEU A 172 15.94 -27.67 0.78
N VAL A 173 16.67 -28.47 1.54
CA VAL A 173 17.25 -28.00 2.80
C VAL A 173 18.48 -28.81 3.20
N ARG A 174 19.49 -28.13 3.74
CA ARG A 174 20.72 -28.77 4.22
C ARG A 174 20.60 -29.22 5.67
N ASN A 175 21.42 -30.19 6.06
CA ASN A 175 21.49 -30.67 7.44
C ASN A 175 21.70 -29.54 8.47
N ASN A 176 22.55 -28.56 8.16
CA ASN A 176 22.87 -27.45 9.06
C ASN A 176 21.75 -26.38 9.19
N GLU A 177 20.70 -26.44 8.36
CA GLU A 177 19.54 -25.54 8.40
C GLU A 177 18.38 -26.11 9.23
N ARG A 178 18.60 -27.25 9.90
CA ARG A 178 17.58 -27.97 10.68
C ARG A 178 16.74 -27.08 11.58
N GLU A 179 17.34 -26.20 12.36
CA GLU A 179 16.58 -25.36 13.30
C GLU A 179 15.71 -24.33 12.60
N ALA A 180 16.22 -23.73 11.51
CA ALA A 180 15.44 -22.83 10.67
C ALA A 180 14.26 -23.56 10.02
N MET A 181 14.49 -24.79 9.52
CA MET A 181 13.43 -25.63 8.96
C MET A 181 12.38 -26.01 10.02
N ARG A 182 12.80 -26.39 11.24
CA ARG A 182 11.89 -26.69 12.35
C ARG A 182 11.01 -25.49 12.71
N ASN A 183 11.53 -24.26 12.59
CA ASN A 183 10.74 -23.05 12.81
C ASN A 183 9.67 -22.87 11.72
N SER A 184 10.03 -23.07 10.46
CA SER A 184 9.08 -23.01 9.34
C SER A 184 8.01 -24.08 9.43
N MET A 185 8.38 -25.33 9.75
CA MET A 185 7.42 -26.39 10.02
C MET A 185 6.49 -26.02 11.18
N ARG A 186 7.03 -25.49 12.30
CA ARG A 186 6.20 -25.10 13.45
C ARG A 186 5.12 -24.10 13.02
N SER A 187 5.50 -23.12 12.21
CA SER A 187 4.61 -22.08 11.74
C SER A 187 3.55 -22.62 10.78
N LEU A 188 3.95 -23.35 9.73
CA LEU A 188 2.99 -23.91 8.77
C LEU A 188 2.08 -24.98 9.37
N GLU A 189 2.61 -25.84 10.25
CA GLU A 189 1.84 -26.85 10.97
C GLU A 189 0.79 -26.20 11.86
N ALA A 190 1.16 -25.15 12.61
CA ALA A 190 0.22 -24.43 13.47
C ALA A 190 -0.86 -23.70 12.68
N ARG A 191 -0.48 -23.06 11.57
CA ARG A 191 -1.37 -22.23 10.74
C ARG A 191 -2.18 -23.01 9.71
N TRP A 192 -1.84 -24.26 9.41
CA TRP A 192 -2.52 -25.00 8.35
C TRP A 192 -2.43 -26.53 8.51
N ASN A 193 -1.22 -27.10 8.42
CA ASN A 193 -1.08 -28.52 8.09
C ASN A 193 -1.56 -29.48 9.19
N ARG A 194 -1.64 -29.05 10.46
CA ARG A 194 -2.23 -29.88 11.53
C ARG A 194 -3.70 -30.23 11.31
N ARG A 195 -4.40 -29.42 10.51
CA ARG A 195 -5.80 -29.68 10.14
C ARG A 195 -5.88 -30.67 8.98
N TYR A 196 -5.02 -30.54 7.99
CA TYR A 196 -5.13 -31.25 6.71
C TYR A 196 -4.27 -32.52 6.62
N GLY A 197 -3.07 -32.51 7.21
CA GLY A 197 -2.22 -33.70 7.30
C GLY A 197 -1.54 -34.08 5.99
N TYR A 198 -1.08 -33.11 5.20
CA TYR A 198 -0.30 -33.37 3.99
C TYR A 198 1.13 -33.81 4.31
N PRO A 199 1.71 -34.73 3.51
CA PRO A 199 3.06 -35.25 3.73
C PRO A 199 4.14 -34.20 3.43
N TRP A 200 5.28 -34.35 4.09
CA TRP A 200 6.49 -33.56 3.83
C TRP A 200 7.50 -34.36 3.02
N VAL A 201 8.12 -33.73 2.03
CA VAL A 201 9.21 -34.30 1.23
C VAL A 201 10.43 -33.39 1.39
N PHE A 202 11.49 -33.93 1.98
CA PHE A 202 12.76 -33.25 2.14
C PHE A 202 13.77 -33.72 1.09
N LEU A 203 14.37 -32.76 0.40
CA LEU A 203 15.38 -32.94 -0.64
C LEU A 203 16.69 -32.31 -0.18
N ASN A 204 17.82 -32.96 -0.44
CA ASN A 204 19.15 -32.45 -0.13
C ASN A 204 20.18 -33.05 -1.10
N ASP A 205 21.22 -32.29 -1.45
CA ASP A 205 22.32 -32.80 -2.28
C ASP A 205 23.23 -33.77 -1.52
N GLU A 206 23.18 -33.73 -0.19
CA GLU A 206 23.82 -34.70 0.70
C GLU A 206 22.80 -35.62 1.38
N PRO A 207 23.22 -36.80 1.88
CA PRO A 207 22.39 -37.61 2.75
C PRO A 207 21.96 -36.85 4.01
N PHE A 208 20.68 -36.95 4.37
CA PHE A 208 20.20 -36.42 5.65
C PHE A 208 20.76 -37.22 6.82
N ASP A 209 21.31 -36.51 7.81
CA ASP A 209 21.75 -37.13 9.06
C ASP A 209 20.54 -37.50 9.96
N GLU A 210 20.80 -38.35 10.96
CA GLU A 210 19.75 -38.78 11.89
C GLU A 210 19.25 -37.65 12.78
N GLU A 211 20.09 -36.66 13.07
CA GLU A 211 19.71 -35.49 13.87
C GLU A 211 18.65 -34.63 13.16
N PHE A 212 18.80 -34.47 11.85
CA PHE A 212 17.86 -33.79 10.96
C PHE A 212 16.55 -34.56 10.89
N LYS A 213 16.61 -35.85 10.53
CA LYS A 213 15.41 -36.70 10.39
C LYS A 213 14.58 -36.73 11.68
N VAL A 214 15.23 -36.95 12.82
CA VAL A 214 14.56 -36.95 14.14
C VAL A 214 14.03 -35.55 14.47
N GLY A 215 14.78 -34.49 14.12
CA GLY A 215 14.38 -33.10 14.37
C GLY A 215 13.09 -32.70 13.67
N VAL A 216 12.97 -33.01 12.37
CA VAL A 216 11.78 -32.65 11.57
C VAL A 216 10.59 -33.57 11.85
N LYS A 217 10.81 -34.87 12.10
CA LYS A 217 9.72 -35.81 12.48
C LYS A 217 9.02 -35.43 13.79
N LYS A 218 9.67 -34.67 14.67
CA LYS A 218 9.05 -34.14 15.90
C LYS A 218 8.09 -32.96 15.63
N MET A 219 8.11 -32.38 14.44
CA MET A 219 7.35 -31.17 14.12
C MET A 219 5.97 -31.46 13.54
N THR A 220 5.77 -32.64 12.95
CA THR A 220 4.53 -33.00 12.24
C THR A 220 4.03 -34.38 12.65
N ARG A 221 2.74 -34.64 12.41
CA ARG A 221 2.13 -35.97 12.50
C ARG A 221 1.93 -36.61 11.12
N SER A 222 2.13 -35.83 10.06
CA SER A 222 2.04 -36.30 8.68
C SER A 222 3.22 -37.21 8.33
N GLU A 223 3.09 -37.94 7.23
CA GLU A 223 4.18 -38.71 6.66
C GLU A 223 5.34 -37.80 6.23
N VAL A 224 6.57 -38.30 6.34
CA VAL A 224 7.79 -37.57 6.01
C VAL A 224 8.71 -38.44 5.15
N PHE A 225 9.01 -37.96 3.96
CA PHE A 225 9.93 -38.55 3.02
C PHE A 225 11.26 -37.79 2.99
N PHE A 226 12.35 -38.53 2.80
CA PHE A 226 13.70 -37.97 2.64
C PHE A 226 14.28 -38.54 1.36
N ALA A 227 14.78 -37.68 0.48
CA ALA A 227 15.50 -38.11 -0.71
C ALA A 227 16.78 -37.29 -0.91
N THR A 228 17.83 -37.97 -1.34
CA THR A 228 19.09 -37.37 -1.75
C THR A 228 19.06 -37.14 -3.25
N ILE A 229 19.46 -35.95 -3.69
CA ILE A 229 19.43 -35.55 -5.09
C ILE A 229 20.50 -36.34 -5.86
N PRO A 230 20.16 -36.96 -7.00
CA PRO A 230 21.14 -37.60 -7.87
C PRO A 230 22.18 -36.58 -8.38
N LYS A 231 23.43 -37.01 -8.52
CA LYS A 231 24.54 -36.11 -8.94
C LYS A 231 24.31 -35.52 -10.33
N GLU A 232 23.59 -36.22 -11.18
CA GLU A 232 23.22 -35.78 -12.54
C GLU A 232 22.32 -34.53 -12.50
N HIS A 233 21.54 -34.36 -11.43
CA HIS A 233 20.64 -33.23 -11.21
C HIS A 233 21.29 -32.14 -10.36
N TRP A 234 22.47 -32.39 -9.77
CA TRP A 234 23.20 -31.46 -8.90
C TRP A 234 24.70 -31.44 -9.21
N GLY A 235 25.09 -30.55 -10.11
CA GLY A 235 26.47 -30.39 -10.56
C GLY A 235 26.58 -29.56 -11.83
N TYR A 236 27.77 -29.50 -12.40
CA TYR A 236 28.00 -28.92 -13.73
C TYR A 236 27.66 -29.93 -14.81
N PRO A 237 26.87 -29.54 -15.82
CA PRO A 237 26.79 -30.28 -17.07
C PRO A 237 28.12 -30.30 -17.83
N ASP A 238 28.31 -31.32 -18.67
CA ASP A 238 29.57 -31.55 -19.41
C ASP A 238 29.97 -30.39 -20.34
N TRP A 239 29.00 -29.61 -20.82
CA TRP A 239 29.24 -28.45 -21.71
C TRP A 239 29.63 -27.17 -20.96
N VAL A 240 29.56 -27.16 -19.62
CA VAL A 240 29.88 -25.96 -18.83
C VAL A 240 31.38 -25.87 -18.57
N ASN A 241 31.98 -24.77 -19.02
CA ASN A 241 33.37 -24.45 -18.72
C ASN A 241 33.48 -23.95 -17.26
N GLN A 242 33.93 -24.83 -16.37
CA GLN A 242 34.02 -24.55 -14.94
C GLN A 242 35.04 -23.43 -14.61
N THR A 243 36.11 -23.30 -15.39
CA THR A 243 37.08 -22.20 -15.22
C THR A 243 36.42 -20.86 -15.51
N TYR A 244 35.71 -20.76 -16.63
CA TYR A 244 34.98 -19.53 -16.98
C TYR A 244 33.87 -19.22 -15.97
N ALA A 245 33.12 -20.24 -15.52
CA ALA A 245 32.13 -20.07 -14.45
C ALA A 245 32.75 -19.57 -13.14
N ALA A 246 33.96 -20.02 -12.78
CA ALA A 246 34.68 -19.54 -11.61
C ALA A 246 35.14 -18.07 -11.76
N GLU A 247 35.59 -17.68 -12.95
CA GLU A 247 35.95 -16.28 -13.26
C GLU A 247 34.74 -15.35 -13.15
N GLU A 248 33.59 -15.71 -13.73
CA GLU A 248 32.35 -14.92 -13.62
C GLU A 248 31.85 -14.81 -12.17
N ARG A 249 31.98 -15.88 -11.38
CA ARG A 249 31.72 -15.82 -9.94
C ARG A 249 32.61 -14.79 -9.25
N GLN A 250 33.90 -14.76 -9.56
CA GLN A 250 34.82 -13.80 -8.96
C GLN A 250 34.45 -12.36 -9.34
N LYS A 251 34.09 -12.10 -10.60
CA LYS A 251 33.59 -10.77 -11.01
C LYS A 251 32.37 -10.33 -10.20
N MET A 252 31.40 -11.23 -10.01
CA MET A 252 30.22 -10.93 -9.20
C MET A 252 30.53 -10.70 -7.71
N VAL A 253 31.59 -11.32 -7.17
CA VAL A 253 32.10 -11.02 -5.82
C VAL A 253 32.65 -9.60 -5.76
N ASP A 254 33.47 -9.21 -6.73
CA ASP A 254 34.09 -7.89 -6.79
C ASP A 254 33.04 -6.78 -6.94
N GLU A 255 31.95 -7.06 -7.66
CA GLU A 255 30.78 -6.20 -7.84
C GLU A 255 29.78 -6.23 -6.67
N LYS A 256 30.04 -7.06 -5.64
CA LYS A 256 29.19 -7.22 -4.43
C LYS A 256 27.77 -7.69 -4.74
N VAL A 257 27.60 -8.53 -5.76
CA VAL A 257 26.33 -9.18 -6.05
C VAL A 257 26.03 -10.21 -4.97
N ILE A 258 24.83 -10.19 -4.39
CA ILE A 258 24.41 -11.16 -3.36
C ILE A 258 24.56 -12.60 -3.90
N TYR A 259 25.14 -13.50 -3.12
CA TYR A 259 25.49 -14.87 -3.56
C TYR A 259 26.35 -14.96 -4.83
N GLY A 260 26.97 -13.85 -5.29
CA GLY A 260 27.72 -13.79 -6.55
C GLY A 260 28.83 -14.84 -6.65
N GLY A 261 29.55 -15.08 -5.55
CA GLY A 261 30.60 -16.10 -5.45
C GLY A 261 30.13 -17.52 -5.11
N SER A 262 28.84 -17.74 -4.85
CA SER A 262 28.35 -19.05 -4.40
C SER A 262 28.10 -19.99 -5.58
N GLU A 263 28.81 -21.11 -5.59
CA GLU A 263 28.66 -22.20 -6.55
C GLU A 263 27.42 -23.05 -6.24
N SER A 264 27.26 -23.48 -4.98
CA SER A 264 26.09 -24.25 -4.54
C SER A 264 24.77 -23.50 -4.75
N TYR A 265 24.75 -22.16 -4.64
CA TYR A 265 23.57 -21.37 -4.95
C TYR A 265 23.13 -21.49 -6.41
N ARG A 266 24.08 -21.61 -7.36
CA ARG A 266 23.77 -21.81 -8.78
C ARG A 266 23.23 -23.20 -9.06
N HIS A 267 23.80 -24.22 -8.41
CA HIS A 267 23.24 -25.58 -8.47
C HIS A 267 21.82 -25.61 -7.89
N MET A 268 21.56 -24.91 -6.79
CA MET A 268 20.22 -24.76 -6.22
C MET A 268 19.25 -24.09 -7.20
N CYS A 269 19.62 -22.96 -7.80
CA CYS A 269 18.76 -22.28 -8.77
C CYS A 269 18.47 -23.16 -9.99
N ARG A 270 19.48 -23.85 -10.54
CA ARG A 270 19.28 -24.81 -11.64
C ARG A 270 18.39 -25.98 -11.22
N PHE A 271 18.60 -26.55 -10.03
CA PHE A 271 17.81 -27.67 -9.50
C PHE A 271 16.34 -27.31 -9.35
N ASN A 272 16.05 -26.18 -8.71
CA ASN A 272 14.68 -25.68 -8.56
C ASN A 272 14.07 -25.32 -9.92
N SER A 273 14.85 -24.81 -10.88
CA SER A 273 14.34 -24.51 -12.22
C SER A 273 13.93 -25.75 -13.01
N GLY A 274 14.59 -26.89 -12.85
CA GLY A 274 14.49 -27.98 -13.84
C GLY A 274 14.43 -29.42 -13.34
N PHE A 275 14.73 -29.70 -12.07
CA PHE A 275 14.98 -31.07 -11.62
C PHE A 275 14.21 -31.51 -10.39
N PHE A 276 13.68 -30.59 -9.57
CA PHE A 276 12.94 -30.99 -8.37
C PHE A 276 11.68 -31.82 -8.75
N TYR A 277 10.95 -31.40 -9.78
CA TYR A 277 9.74 -32.11 -10.24
C TYR A 277 10.04 -33.44 -10.95
N GLU A 278 11.30 -33.73 -11.27
CA GLU A 278 11.75 -35.02 -11.83
C GLU A 278 12.27 -35.99 -10.75
N GLN A 279 12.30 -35.57 -9.48
CA GLN A 279 12.73 -36.47 -8.39
C GLN A 279 11.73 -37.62 -8.24
N LYS A 280 12.25 -38.85 -8.13
CA LYS A 280 11.45 -40.07 -8.00
C LYS A 280 10.43 -40.01 -6.84
N VAL A 281 10.82 -39.40 -5.71
CA VAL A 281 9.95 -39.21 -4.54
C VAL A 281 8.73 -38.31 -4.84
N LEU A 282 8.78 -37.50 -5.90
CA LEU A 282 7.69 -36.63 -6.33
C LEU A 282 6.87 -37.20 -7.49
N GLU A 283 7.24 -38.34 -8.09
CA GLU A 283 6.55 -38.91 -9.26
C GLU A 283 5.06 -39.15 -9.01
N SER A 284 4.71 -39.60 -7.80
CA SER A 284 3.34 -39.92 -7.42
C SER A 284 2.47 -38.71 -7.08
N PHE A 285 3.04 -37.50 -6.95
CA PHE A 285 2.29 -36.30 -6.56
C PHE A 285 1.92 -35.44 -7.78
N ASP A 286 0.75 -34.80 -7.70
CA ASP A 286 0.25 -33.87 -8.72
C ASP A 286 0.56 -32.40 -8.37
N TRP A 287 0.61 -32.08 -7.08
CA TRP A 287 0.83 -30.72 -6.58
C TRP A 287 1.96 -30.69 -5.55
N TYR A 288 2.62 -29.53 -5.45
CA TYR A 288 3.56 -29.26 -4.37
C TYR A 288 3.33 -27.89 -3.75
N TRP A 289 3.66 -27.77 -2.46
CA TRP A 289 3.86 -26.50 -1.79
C TRP A 289 5.33 -26.37 -1.38
N ARG A 290 6.10 -25.49 -2.03
CA ARG A 290 7.48 -25.20 -1.65
C ARG A 290 7.55 -24.40 -0.36
N VAL A 291 8.37 -24.89 0.58
CA VAL A 291 8.64 -24.24 1.85
C VAL A 291 10.14 -24.21 2.11
N GLU A 292 10.69 -23.01 2.25
CA GLU A 292 12.11 -22.78 2.60
C GLU A 292 12.33 -22.76 4.13
N PRO A 293 13.55 -23.05 4.62
CA PRO A 293 13.89 -22.87 6.02
C PRO A 293 13.88 -21.38 6.42
N GLY A 294 13.38 -21.08 7.62
CA GLY A 294 13.37 -19.72 8.18
C GLY A 294 12.17 -18.84 7.79
N VAL A 295 11.17 -19.41 7.11
CA VAL A 295 9.91 -18.73 6.78
C VAL A 295 8.91 -18.72 7.93
N GLU A 296 7.98 -17.77 7.90
CA GLU A 296 6.87 -17.65 8.87
C GLU A 296 5.52 -17.43 8.18
N PHE A 297 4.48 -17.99 8.79
CA PHE A 297 3.05 -17.84 8.51
C PHE A 297 2.38 -17.28 9.77
N TRP A 298 1.62 -16.21 9.61
CA TRP A 298 1.02 -15.45 10.72
C TRP A 298 -0.50 -15.47 10.73
N CYS A 299 -1.11 -16.03 9.69
CA CYS A 299 -2.54 -16.18 9.51
C CYS A 299 -2.92 -17.66 9.51
N ASP A 300 -4.00 -18.01 10.18
CA ASP A 300 -4.60 -19.32 10.02
C ASP A 300 -5.15 -19.44 8.59
N ILE A 301 -4.86 -20.57 7.93
CA ILE A 301 -5.35 -20.91 6.60
C ILE A 301 -6.41 -21.98 6.81
N ASP A 302 -7.67 -21.57 6.75
CA ASP A 302 -8.78 -22.41 7.20
C ASP A 302 -9.36 -23.29 6.10
N TYR A 303 -8.96 -23.13 4.84
CA TYR A 303 -9.35 -24.00 3.71
C TYR A 303 -8.14 -24.79 3.19
N ASP A 304 -8.37 -25.72 2.26
CA ASP A 304 -7.31 -26.50 1.59
C ASP A 304 -6.87 -25.81 0.28
N PRO A 305 -5.66 -25.21 0.21
CA PRO A 305 -5.18 -24.54 -0.99
C PRO A 305 -5.00 -25.49 -2.18
N PHE A 306 -4.69 -26.77 -1.95
CA PHE A 306 -4.52 -27.71 -3.06
C PHE A 306 -5.86 -28.06 -3.70
N ILE A 307 -6.90 -28.28 -2.90
CA ILE A 307 -8.27 -28.46 -3.41
C ILE A 307 -8.74 -27.18 -4.12
N PHE A 308 -8.42 -25.99 -3.59
CA PHE A 308 -8.73 -24.73 -4.26
C PHE A 308 -8.07 -24.65 -5.65
N MET A 309 -6.78 -25.01 -5.76
CA MET A 309 -6.05 -24.99 -7.04
C MET A 309 -6.66 -25.98 -8.04
N GLU A 310 -7.00 -27.20 -7.61
CA GLU A 310 -7.66 -28.22 -8.43
C GLU A 310 -9.05 -27.77 -8.91
N ALA A 311 -9.88 -27.28 -7.99
CA ALA A 311 -11.27 -26.87 -8.27
C ALA A 311 -11.36 -25.69 -9.25
N ASN A 312 -10.36 -24.81 -9.26
CA ASN A 312 -10.37 -23.60 -10.08
C ASN A 312 -9.41 -23.67 -11.27
N ASN A 313 -8.95 -24.88 -11.62
CA ASN A 313 -8.03 -25.14 -12.74
C ASN A 313 -6.80 -24.22 -12.73
N LYS A 314 -6.23 -23.97 -11.55
CA LYS A 314 -5.00 -23.17 -11.41
C LYS A 314 -3.78 -24.03 -11.70
N VAL A 315 -2.64 -23.41 -12.01
CA VAL A 315 -1.38 -24.13 -12.22
C VAL A 315 -0.25 -23.60 -11.35
N TYR A 316 -0.30 -22.32 -10.99
CA TYR A 316 0.75 -21.67 -10.21
C TYR A 316 0.16 -20.67 -9.21
N GLY A 317 0.69 -20.66 -8.00
CA GLY A 317 0.22 -19.86 -6.89
C GLY A 317 1.36 -19.18 -6.15
N PHE A 318 1.25 -17.87 -5.91
CA PHE A 318 2.28 -17.05 -5.28
C PHE A 318 1.71 -16.05 -4.26
N VAL A 319 2.55 -15.60 -3.33
CA VAL A 319 2.20 -14.61 -2.29
C VAL A 319 2.91 -13.26 -2.49
N ILE A 320 4.16 -13.27 -2.96
CA ILE A 320 4.98 -12.06 -3.15
C ILE A 320 5.51 -12.03 -4.59
N ALA A 321 5.55 -10.82 -5.17
CA ALA A 321 6.25 -10.54 -6.42
C ALA A 321 7.17 -9.32 -6.24
N LEU A 322 8.39 -9.37 -6.79
CA LEU A 322 9.40 -8.34 -6.61
C LEU A 322 10.32 -8.21 -7.83
N TYR A 323 11.16 -7.19 -7.85
CA TYR A 323 12.16 -7.00 -8.91
C TYR A 323 13.41 -7.86 -8.70
N GLU A 324 13.89 -8.46 -9.78
CA GLU A 324 15.21 -9.07 -9.83
C GLU A 324 16.30 -7.99 -9.97
N TYR A 325 17.51 -8.33 -9.53
CA TYR A 325 18.69 -7.54 -9.80
C TYR A 325 19.18 -7.81 -11.22
N ARG A 326 19.04 -6.82 -12.12
CA ARG A 326 19.37 -6.99 -13.55
C ARG A 326 20.72 -7.67 -13.83
N ARG A 327 21.74 -7.40 -13.01
CA ARG A 327 23.09 -7.98 -13.13
C ARG A 327 23.14 -9.51 -13.06
N THR A 328 22.13 -10.15 -12.46
CA THR A 328 22.09 -11.59 -12.23
C THR A 328 21.52 -12.36 -13.42
N VAL A 329 20.90 -11.64 -14.36
CA VAL A 329 19.99 -12.16 -15.41
C VAL A 329 20.11 -11.36 -16.71
N GLU A 330 21.30 -10.87 -17.03
CA GLU A 330 21.57 -9.97 -18.16
C GLU A 330 21.06 -10.55 -19.48
N THR A 331 21.32 -11.82 -19.76
CA THR A 331 20.88 -12.45 -21.02
C THR A 331 19.61 -13.30 -20.91
N LEU A 332 19.02 -13.44 -19.72
CA LEU A 332 17.86 -14.33 -19.49
C LEU A 332 16.63 -13.93 -20.34
N TRP A 333 16.30 -12.64 -20.39
CA TRP A 333 15.16 -12.17 -21.20
C TRP A 333 15.38 -12.39 -22.69
N ASP A 334 16.60 -12.17 -23.17
CA ASP A 334 16.96 -12.37 -24.58
C ASP A 334 16.88 -13.84 -24.98
N ALA A 335 17.40 -14.74 -24.13
CA ALA A 335 17.26 -16.18 -24.29
C ALA A 335 15.79 -16.61 -24.30
N THR A 336 14.96 -16.01 -23.44
CA THR A 336 13.52 -16.30 -23.38
C THR A 336 12.79 -15.84 -24.65
N ARG A 337 13.11 -14.64 -25.16
CA ARG A 337 12.57 -14.15 -26.44
C ARG A 337 13.01 -15.02 -27.61
N GLU A 338 14.25 -15.49 -27.58
CA GLU A 338 14.78 -16.44 -28.58
C GLU A 338 14.00 -17.75 -28.57
N PHE A 339 13.79 -18.35 -27.40
CA PHE A 339 12.99 -19.56 -27.26
C PHE A 339 11.56 -19.34 -27.80
N ALA A 340 10.91 -18.25 -27.43
CA ALA A 340 9.55 -17.94 -27.88
C ALA A 340 9.45 -17.70 -29.40
N ARG A 341 10.53 -17.26 -30.08
CA ARG A 341 10.58 -17.19 -31.55
C ARG A 341 10.73 -18.56 -32.20
N LEU A 342 11.45 -19.47 -31.55
CA LEU A 342 11.66 -20.83 -32.04
C LEU A 342 10.43 -21.72 -31.80
N HIS A 343 9.68 -21.43 -30.73
CA HIS A 343 8.51 -22.19 -30.30
C HIS A 343 7.28 -21.30 -30.05
N PRO A 344 6.77 -20.60 -31.07
CA PRO A 344 5.56 -19.77 -30.92
C PRO A 344 4.34 -20.60 -30.50
N GLU A 345 4.30 -21.89 -30.84
CA GLU A 345 3.22 -22.82 -30.47
C GLU A 345 3.10 -23.11 -28.97
N TYR A 346 4.12 -22.76 -28.17
CA TYR A 346 4.11 -22.94 -26.72
C TYR A 346 3.59 -21.72 -25.96
N ILE A 347 3.46 -20.57 -26.62
CA ILE A 347 3.01 -19.34 -25.98
C ILE A 347 1.49 -19.34 -25.89
N ALA A 348 0.95 -19.26 -24.66
CA ALA A 348 -0.48 -19.17 -24.46
C ALA A 348 -1.05 -17.86 -25.04
N ASP A 349 -2.24 -17.90 -25.65
CA ASP A 349 -2.85 -16.72 -26.27
C ASP A 349 -3.19 -15.63 -25.23
N ASP A 350 -3.66 -16.05 -24.05
CA ASP A 350 -4.04 -15.23 -22.90
C ASP A 350 -3.00 -15.28 -21.76
N ASN A 351 -1.73 -15.33 -22.16
CA ASN A 351 -0.56 -15.34 -21.29
C ASN A 351 -0.47 -14.11 -20.35
N ALA A 352 0.46 -14.16 -19.39
CA ALA A 352 0.67 -13.12 -18.41
C ALA A 352 1.79 -12.12 -18.76
N ILE A 353 2.12 -11.91 -20.05
CA ILE A 353 3.18 -10.99 -20.46
C ILE A 353 2.98 -9.55 -19.97
N ARG A 354 1.73 -9.13 -19.75
CA ARG A 354 1.38 -7.81 -19.19
C ARG A 354 1.90 -7.57 -17.77
N PHE A 355 2.28 -8.61 -17.05
CA PHE A 355 3.00 -8.49 -15.78
C PHE A 355 4.49 -8.20 -15.96
N LEU A 356 5.10 -8.68 -17.05
CA LEU A 356 6.53 -8.62 -17.31
C LEU A 356 6.95 -7.39 -18.16
N VAL A 357 6.02 -6.79 -18.91
CA VAL A 357 6.26 -5.66 -19.80
C VAL A 357 5.30 -4.51 -19.47
N ASP A 358 5.86 -3.36 -19.07
CA ASP A 358 5.09 -2.20 -18.58
C ASP A 358 4.36 -1.43 -19.71
N ASP A 359 4.94 -1.40 -20.92
CA ASP A 359 4.37 -0.70 -22.07
C ASP A 359 3.27 -1.55 -22.71
N GLU A 360 2.02 -1.11 -22.58
CA GLU A 360 0.83 -1.78 -23.10
C GLU A 360 0.82 -1.92 -24.63
N ARG A 361 1.64 -1.13 -25.35
CA ARG A 361 1.78 -1.21 -26.81
C ARG A 361 2.80 -2.23 -27.27
N LYS A 362 3.64 -2.73 -26.36
CA LYS A 362 4.67 -3.72 -26.61
C LYS A 362 4.28 -5.07 -26.02
N GLY A 363 4.89 -6.15 -26.49
CA GLY A 363 4.69 -7.51 -26.01
C GLY A 363 6.02 -8.22 -25.73
N LEU A 364 5.99 -9.56 -25.80
CA LEU A 364 7.14 -10.40 -25.51
C LEU A 364 8.36 -10.09 -26.39
N GLN A 365 8.17 -9.79 -27.67
CA GLN A 365 9.28 -9.66 -28.63
C GLN A 365 9.92 -8.26 -28.66
N ASP A 366 9.12 -7.21 -28.49
CA ASP A 366 9.52 -5.80 -28.63
C ASP A 366 9.52 -5.02 -27.31
N GLY A 367 9.06 -5.64 -26.22
CA GLY A 367 9.07 -5.12 -24.85
C GLY A 367 10.33 -5.49 -24.07
N ASP A 368 10.78 -4.56 -23.24
CA ASP A 368 11.82 -4.81 -22.24
C ASP A 368 11.18 -5.41 -20.98
N TRP A 369 11.81 -6.44 -20.43
CA TRP A 369 11.39 -6.99 -19.14
C TRP A 369 11.61 -5.96 -18.03
N ASN A 370 10.57 -5.73 -17.24
CA ASN A 370 10.57 -4.81 -16.10
C ASN A 370 11.31 -5.35 -14.85
N ASN A 371 11.97 -6.52 -14.96
CA ASN A 371 12.61 -7.28 -13.88
C ASN A 371 11.65 -7.94 -12.87
N CYS A 372 10.34 -7.88 -13.03
CA CYS A 372 9.40 -8.51 -12.10
C CYS A 372 9.39 -10.04 -12.22
N HIS A 373 9.28 -10.70 -11.07
CA HIS A 373 9.07 -12.13 -10.94
C HIS A 373 8.27 -12.47 -9.68
N PHE A 374 7.64 -13.65 -9.66
CA PHE A 374 7.05 -14.26 -8.47
C PHE A 374 8.17 -14.82 -7.57
N TRP A 375 8.09 -14.56 -6.27
CA TRP A 375 9.17 -14.91 -5.35
C TRP A 375 9.07 -16.38 -4.90
N SER A 376 9.77 -17.26 -5.63
CA SER A 376 9.60 -18.71 -5.63
C SER A 376 9.90 -19.46 -4.32
N ASN A 377 10.38 -18.80 -3.25
CA ASN A 377 10.52 -19.47 -1.95
C ASN A 377 9.16 -19.86 -1.34
N PHE A 378 8.06 -19.22 -1.79
CA PHE A 378 6.71 -19.71 -1.65
C PHE A 378 6.15 -20.02 -3.03
N GLU A 379 5.72 -21.27 -3.24
CA GLU A 379 4.99 -21.68 -4.44
C GLU A 379 4.00 -22.78 -4.07
N ILE A 380 2.75 -22.66 -4.55
CA ILE A 380 1.80 -23.77 -4.61
C ILE A 380 1.50 -23.99 -6.09
N ALA A 381 1.95 -25.10 -6.66
CA ALA A 381 1.89 -25.28 -8.11
C ALA A 381 1.74 -26.74 -8.53
N SER A 382 1.30 -26.90 -9.78
CA SER A 382 1.09 -28.18 -10.43
C SER A 382 2.43 -28.76 -10.89
N LEU A 383 2.78 -29.96 -10.41
CA LEU A 383 3.94 -30.70 -10.92
C LEU A 383 3.73 -31.10 -12.39
N LYS A 384 2.48 -31.28 -12.84
CA LYS A 384 2.15 -31.55 -14.25
C LYS A 384 2.54 -30.38 -15.16
N PHE A 385 2.40 -29.14 -14.68
CA PHE A 385 2.81 -27.96 -15.44
C PHE A 385 4.32 -27.95 -15.68
N TRP A 386 5.13 -28.17 -14.63
CA TRP A 386 6.59 -28.23 -14.78
C TRP A 386 7.06 -29.45 -15.59
N ARG A 387 6.34 -30.56 -15.53
CA ARG A 387 6.59 -31.75 -16.35
C ARG A 387 6.11 -31.62 -17.80
N SER A 388 5.40 -30.54 -18.14
CA SER A 388 4.86 -30.32 -19.48
C SER A 388 5.98 -30.16 -20.51
N LYS A 389 5.69 -30.55 -21.76
CA LYS A 389 6.64 -30.41 -22.86
C LYS A 389 7.13 -28.96 -23.05
N PRO A 390 6.27 -27.92 -23.05
CA PRO A 390 6.71 -26.52 -23.17
C PRO A 390 7.75 -26.12 -22.12
N TYR A 391 7.48 -26.41 -20.84
CA TYR A 391 8.37 -26.01 -19.77
C TYR A 391 9.69 -26.79 -19.78
N ARG A 392 9.65 -28.11 -20.00
CA ARG A 392 10.86 -28.93 -20.04
C ARG A 392 11.79 -28.54 -21.20
N GLU A 393 11.24 -28.25 -22.38
CA GLU A 393 12.03 -27.79 -23.52
C GLU A 393 12.58 -26.37 -23.28
N TYR A 394 11.82 -25.49 -22.62
CA TYR A 394 12.29 -24.17 -22.21
C TYR A 394 13.45 -24.25 -21.21
N PHE A 395 13.29 -25.03 -20.13
CA PHE A 395 14.35 -25.23 -19.15
C PHE A 395 15.60 -25.81 -19.82
N LYS A 396 15.45 -26.83 -20.66
CA LYS A 396 16.58 -27.41 -21.40
C LYS A 396 17.29 -26.36 -22.26
N PHE A 397 16.52 -25.54 -22.99
CA PHE A 397 17.07 -24.47 -23.80
C PHE A 397 17.88 -23.46 -22.97
N LEU A 398 17.38 -23.08 -21.79
CA LEU A 398 18.11 -22.22 -20.86
C LEU A 398 19.37 -22.90 -20.28
N ASP A 399 19.29 -24.18 -19.94
CA ASP A 399 20.41 -24.95 -19.38
C ASP A 399 21.56 -25.09 -20.40
N ASP A 400 21.22 -25.32 -21.67
CA ASP A 400 22.16 -25.37 -22.79
C ASP A 400 22.87 -24.01 -23.02
N LYS A 401 22.24 -22.88 -22.65
CA LYS A 401 22.85 -21.54 -22.73
C LYS A 401 23.86 -21.27 -21.61
N GLY A 402 23.81 -22.04 -20.51
CA GLY A 402 24.77 -21.97 -19.40
C GLY A 402 24.60 -20.77 -18.46
N GLY A 403 23.54 -19.97 -18.61
CA GLY A 403 23.32 -18.74 -17.82
C GLY A 403 23.14 -18.97 -16.31
N PHE A 404 22.74 -20.18 -15.90
CA PHE A 404 22.78 -20.58 -14.48
C PHE A 404 24.20 -20.50 -13.88
N PHE A 405 25.24 -20.72 -14.69
CA PHE A 405 26.63 -20.80 -14.24
C PHE A 405 27.48 -19.60 -14.63
N TYR A 406 27.31 -19.08 -15.85
CA TYR A 406 28.04 -17.91 -16.35
C TYR A 406 27.44 -16.60 -15.86
N GLU A 407 26.14 -16.59 -15.53
CA GLU A 407 25.51 -15.50 -14.78
C GLU A 407 25.08 -16.03 -13.40
N ARG A 408 23.86 -15.70 -12.94
CA ARG A 408 23.28 -16.18 -11.69
C ARG A 408 21.76 -16.26 -11.81
N TRP A 409 21.28 -16.87 -12.90
CA TRP A 409 19.85 -17.03 -13.18
C TRP A 409 19.17 -17.75 -12.01
N GLY A 410 18.26 -17.05 -11.35
CA GLY A 410 17.46 -17.62 -10.27
C GLY A 410 16.30 -18.46 -10.81
N ASP A 411 15.87 -19.45 -10.04
CA ASP A 411 14.64 -20.20 -10.33
C ASP A 411 13.40 -19.29 -10.33
N ALA A 412 13.39 -18.25 -9.49
CA ALA A 412 12.26 -17.33 -9.39
C ALA A 412 11.89 -16.64 -10.72
N PRO A 413 12.81 -15.93 -11.43
CA PRO A 413 12.53 -15.39 -12.75
C PRO A 413 12.29 -16.48 -13.81
N VAL A 414 12.96 -17.62 -13.75
CA VAL A 414 12.75 -18.74 -14.71
C VAL A 414 11.34 -19.32 -14.59
N HIS A 415 10.88 -19.63 -13.37
CA HIS A 415 9.51 -20.07 -13.09
C HIS A 415 8.49 -19.02 -13.49
N SER A 416 8.79 -17.75 -13.21
CA SER A 416 7.90 -16.64 -13.58
C SER A 416 7.73 -16.52 -15.08
N PHE A 417 8.79 -16.69 -15.86
CA PHE A 417 8.70 -16.72 -17.32
C PHE A 417 7.97 -17.96 -17.80
N GLY A 418 8.26 -19.14 -17.25
CA GLY A 418 7.54 -20.37 -17.58
C GLY A 418 6.03 -20.22 -17.36
N ALA A 419 5.62 -19.80 -16.16
CA ALA A 419 4.22 -19.57 -15.82
C ALA A 419 3.60 -18.47 -16.70
N ALA A 420 4.27 -17.33 -16.85
CA ALA A 420 3.71 -16.19 -17.57
C ALA A 420 3.62 -16.39 -19.08
N LEU A 421 4.41 -17.29 -19.69
CA LEU A 421 4.39 -17.55 -21.13
C LEU A 421 3.53 -18.76 -21.49
N PHE A 422 3.60 -19.84 -20.72
CA PHE A 422 3.04 -21.15 -21.10
C PHE A 422 1.70 -21.47 -20.46
N ALA A 423 1.22 -20.63 -19.54
CA ALA A 423 -0.10 -20.75 -18.96
C ALA A 423 -0.94 -19.50 -19.24
N PRO A 424 -2.26 -19.66 -19.43
CA PRO A 424 -3.22 -18.57 -19.31
C PRO A 424 -3.05 -17.82 -17.98
N HIS A 425 -3.16 -16.49 -18.00
CA HIS A 425 -2.96 -15.66 -16.81
C HIS A 425 -3.97 -15.97 -15.70
N ASP A 426 -5.17 -16.44 -16.03
CA ASP A 426 -6.21 -16.81 -15.06
C ASP A 426 -5.90 -18.11 -14.30
N GLN A 427 -4.97 -18.93 -14.79
CA GLN A 427 -4.46 -20.11 -14.09
C GLN A 427 -3.35 -19.76 -13.08
N ILE A 428 -2.91 -18.50 -13.04
CA ILE A 428 -1.94 -17.99 -12.07
C ILE A 428 -2.69 -17.28 -10.94
N HIS A 429 -2.52 -17.75 -9.71
CA HIS A 429 -3.23 -17.23 -8.55
C HIS A 429 -2.32 -16.48 -7.57
N ASN A 430 -2.74 -15.28 -7.17
CA ASN A 430 -2.13 -14.59 -6.04
C ASN A 430 -2.89 -14.94 -4.75
N PHE A 431 -2.24 -15.67 -3.84
CA PHE A 431 -2.76 -15.99 -2.51
C PHE A 431 -2.65 -14.79 -1.58
N TRP A 432 -3.50 -13.79 -1.81
CA TRP A 432 -3.53 -12.51 -1.10
C TRP A 432 -3.98 -12.63 0.37
N ASP A 433 -4.53 -13.78 0.74
CA ASP A 433 -5.06 -14.16 2.05
C ASP A 433 -4.08 -15.00 2.89
N ILE A 434 -3.03 -15.55 2.28
CA ILE A 434 -1.96 -16.27 2.97
C ILE A 434 -0.85 -15.28 3.36
N SER A 435 -0.77 -14.95 4.66
CA SER A 435 0.39 -14.19 5.15
C SER A 435 1.66 -15.04 5.08
N TYR A 436 2.76 -14.41 4.72
CA TYR A 436 4.03 -15.09 4.59
C TYR A 436 5.20 -14.12 4.82
N ARG A 437 6.24 -14.58 5.52
CA ARG A 437 7.53 -13.88 5.62
C ARG A 437 8.66 -14.79 5.23
N HIS A 438 9.51 -14.29 4.35
CA HIS A 438 10.89 -14.73 4.19
C HIS A 438 11.77 -13.47 4.25
N ASN A 439 12.81 -13.45 5.08
CA ASN A 439 13.56 -12.22 5.32
C ASN A 439 14.09 -11.61 3.98
N PRO A 440 13.95 -10.29 3.76
CA PRO A 440 13.37 -9.26 4.64
C PRO A 440 11.89 -8.95 4.39
N TYR A 441 11.25 -9.57 3.41
CA TYR A 441 9.92 -9.20 2.97
C TYR A 441 8.83 -10.04 3.62
N SER A 442 7.68 -9.41 3.83
CA SER A 442 6.50 -10.09 4.33
C SER A 442 5.25 -9.57 3.66
N THR A 443 4.29 -10.47 3.41
CA THR A 443 2.93 -10.09 3.03
C THR A 443 1.95 -10.36 4.19
N CYS A 444 0.97 -9.48 4.32
CA CYS A 444 -0.05 -9.54 5.36
C CYS A 444 -1.41 -9.08 4.80
N PRO A 445 -2.46 -9.92 4.86
CA PRO A 445 -3.79 -9.58 4.34
C PRO A 445 -4.32 -8.26 4.93
N LYS A 446 -4.78 -7.36 4.07
CA LYS A 446 -5.11 -5.97 4.46
C LYS A 446 -6.47 -5.79 5.14
N ASN A 447 -7.39 -6.74 4.97
CA ASN A 447 -8.76 -6.62 5.46
C ASN A 447 -8.85 -6.98 6.95
N LYS A 448 -8.84 -5.96 7.83
CA LYS A 448 -8.85 -6.14 9.29
C LYS A 448 -10.05 -6.94 9.80
N ALA A 449 -11.25 -6.66 9.30
CA ALA A 449 -12.46 -7.37 9.74
C ALA A 449 -12.44 -8.86 9.37
N LEU A 450 -11.86 -9.21 8.23
CA LEU A 450 -11.82 -10.59 7.74
C LEU A 450 -10.69 -11.43 8.38
N PHE A 451 -9.57 -10.79 8.75
CA PHE A 451 -8.35 -11.50 9.13
C PHE A 451 -7.78 -11.16 10.51
N HIS A 452 -8.05 -9.97 11.06
CA HIS A 452 -7.35 -9.49 12.26
C HIS A 452 -8.28 -9.37 13.46
N ASP A 453 -9.48 -8.80 13.26
CA ASP A 453 -10.44 -8.53 14.34
C ASP A 453 -11.03 -9.83 14.92
N ASN A 454 -10.87 -10.96 14.23
CA ASN A 454 -11.30 -12.30 14.64
C ASN A 454 -10.16 -13.19 15.17
N GLY A 455 -8.93 -12.68 15.26
CA GLY A 455 -7.78 -13.42 15.76
C GLY A 455 -7.14 -14.40 14.77
N LYS A 456 -7.56 -14.40 13.49
CA LYS A 456 -7.01 -15.27 12.45
C LYS A 456 -5.55 -14.95 12.12
N CYS A 457 -5.18 -13.67 12.15
CA CYS A 457 -3.84 -13.18 11.80
C CYS A 457 -3.18 -12.39 12.94
N GLU A 458 -1.87 -12.58 13.11
CA GLU A 458 -1.05 -11.82 14.08
C GLU A 458 -0.10 -10.80 13.43
N CYS A 459 -0.08 -10.71 12.10
CA CYS A 459 0.80 -9.81 11.35
C CYS A 459 0.32 -8.36 11.36
N TYR A 460 1.26 -7.41 11.26
CA TYR A 460 0.92 -5.99 11.11
C TYR A 460 0.68 -5.65 9.64
N VAL A 461 -0.55 -5.25 9.32
CA VAL A 461 -1.00 -4.84 7.98
C VAL A 461 -0.09 -3.77 7.37
N GLU A 462 0.44 -2.88 8.20
CA GLU A 462 1.30 -1.76 7.84
C GLU A 462 2.69 -2.22 7.35
N ASN A 463 3.13 -3.42 7.73
CA ASN A 463 4.42 -4.00 7.34
C ASN A 463 4.34 -4.85 6.07
N SER A 464 3.16 -4.94 5.42
CA SER A 464 3.04 -5.72 4.19
C SER A 464 3.82 -5.08 3.04
N PHE A 465 4.63 -5.88 2.36
CA PHE A 465 5.46 -5.53 1.22
C PHE A 465 4.65 -5.30 -0.06
N ASP A 466 3.40 -5.75 -0.15
CA ASP A 466 2.62 -5.74 -1.40
C ASP A 466 2.50 -4.36 -2.07
N GLU A 467 2.53 -3.25 -1.31
CA GLU A 467 2.44 -1.89 -1.85
C GLU A 467 3.77 -1.11 -1.73
N ASP A 468 4.86 -1.80 -1.38
CA ASP A 468 6.20 -1.23 -1.34
C ASP A 468 6.70 -0.86 -2.76
N GLY A 469 7.60 0.12 -2.85
CA GLY A 469 8.15 0.58 -4.13
C GLY A 469 8.99 -0.47 -4.86
N TYR A 470 9.53 -1.46 -4.14
CA TYR A 470 10.26 -2.60 -4.70
C TYR A 470 9.37 -3.82 -4.97
N SER A 471 8.06 -3.73 -4.67
CA SER A 471 7.10 -4.79 -4.97
C SER A 471 6.60 -4.70 -6.40
N CYS A 472 6.38 -5.86 -7.01
CA CYS A 472 5.76 -5.99 -8.32
C CYS A 472 4.26 -6.31 -8.24
N MET A 473 3.69 -6.45 -7.03
CA MET A 473 2.24 -6.64 -6.85
C MET A 473 1.39 -5.52 -7.49
N PRO A 474 1.76 -4.23 -7.44
CA PRO A 474 0.99 -3.19 -8.13
C PRO A 474 0.92 -3.39 -9.65
N ARG A 475 1.96 -3.97 -10.27
CA ARG A 475 1.94 -4.31 -11.71
C ARG A 475 1.04 -5.50 -11.98
N TRP A 476 1.12 -6.53 -11.14
CA TRP A 476 0.21 -7.67 -11.22
C TRP A 476 -1.25 -7.21 -11.17
N TRP A 477 -1.61 -6.37 -10.19
CA TRP A 477 -2.97 -5.85 -10.07
C TRP A 477 -3.36 -4.88 -11.18
N LYS A 478 -2.42 -4.11 -11.73
CA LYS A 478 -2.69 -3.28 -12.91
C LYS A 478 -3.05 -4.15 -14.12
N ALA A 479 -2.35 -5.27 -14.30
CA ALA A 479 -2.55 -6.16 -15.45
C ALA A 479 -3.82 -7.04 -15.30
N PHE A 480 -4.06 -7.60 -14.12
CA PHE A 480 -5.07 -8.67 -13.93
C PHE A 480 -6.10 -8.38 -12.84
N GLY A 481 -6.09 -7.16 -12.29
CA GLY A 481 -7.04 -6.74 -11.26
C GLY A 481 -6.57 -7.02 -9.84
N LYS A 482 -7.03 -6.17 -8.92
CA LYS A 482 -6.82 -6.32 -7.48
C LYS A 482 -7.97 -7.13 -6.87
N PRO A 483 -7.71 -8.13 -6.01
CA PRO A 483 -8.78 -8.90 -5.37
C PRO A 483 -9.75 -7.98 -4.60
N ALA A 484 -11.06 -8.18 -4.78
CA ALA A 484 -12.09 -7.31 -4.19
C ALA A 484 -12.05 -7.30 -2.64
N GLN A 485 -11.65 -8.41 -2.05
CA GLN A 485 -11.55 -8.63 -0.60
C GLN A 485 -10.29 -8.00 0.00
N TYR A 486 -9.29 -7.68 -0.83
CA TYR A 486 -8.06 -7.03 -0.40
C TYR A 486 -8.30 -5.56 0.00
N GLU A 487 -9.36 -4.93 -0.50
CA GLU A 487 -9.65 -3.54 -0.17
C GLU A 487 -10.13 -3.33 1.27
N LYS A 488 -9.52 -2.33 1.89
CA LYS A 488 -9.74 -1.89 3.26
C LYS A 488 -11.18 -1.35 3.43
N ILE A 489 -12.01 -2.01 4.23
CA ILE A 489 -13.26 -1.41 4.73
C ILE A 489 -12.90 -0.41 5.85
N ASP A 490 -12.27 0.72 5.51
CA ASP A 490 -11.86 1.75 6.49
C ASP A 490 -12.29 3.17 6.07
N LYS A 491 -13.49 3.31 5.53
CA LYS A 491 -14.06 4.62 5.15
C LYS A 491 -14.57 5.47 6.33
N LYS A 492 -14.46 5.05 7.60
CA LYS A 492 -15.17 5.73 8.71
C LYS A 492 -14.30 6.48 9.75
N VAL A 493 -13.00 6.19 9.87
CA VAL A 493 -12.19 6.75 10.97
C VAL A 493 -11.49 8.07 10.60
N SER A 494 -11.04 8.25 9.35
CA SER A 494 -10.32 9.46 8.90
C SER A 494 -11.23 10.70 8.76
N ASP A 495 -12.40 10.53 8.15
CA ASP A 495 -13.36 11.62 7.92
C ASP A 495 -13.91 12.22 9.22
N ARG A 496 -14.14 11.38 10.23
CA ARG A 496 -14.64 11.84 11.53
C ARG A 496 -13.58 12.67 12.28
N PHE A 497 -12.31 12.27 12.21
CA PHE A 497 -11.22 13.01 12.84
C PHE A 497 -10.98 14.37 12.17
N ILE A 498 -10.95 14.42 10.83
CA ILE A 498 -10.80 15.66 10.06
C ILE A 498 -11.96 16.63 10.34
N ARG A 499 -13.20 16.15 10.36
CA ARG A 499 -14.39 16.97 10.66
C ARG A 499 -14.41 17.47 12.11
N LEU A 500 -13.98 16.67 13.07
CA LEU A 500 -13.98 17.08 14.48
C LEU A 500 -12.84 18.03 14.85
N SER A 501 -11.72 18.00 14.11
CA SER A 501 -10.53 18.82 14.42
C SER A 501 -10.43 20.10 13.57
N ILE A 502 -10.68 20.03 12.25
CA ILE A 502 -10.46 21.17 11.33
C ILE A 502 -11.70 22.06 11.22
N THR A 503 -12.90 21.49 11.14
CA THR A 503 -14.13 22.25 10.89
C THR A 503 -14.41 23.34 11.93
N PRO A 504 -14.22 23.11 13.26
CA PRO A 504 -14.40 24.19 14.25
C PRO A 504 -13.44 25.37 14.04
N LEU A 505 -12.19 25.08 13.69
CA LEU A 505 -11.17 26.11 13.45
C LEU A 505 -11.50 26.95 12.20
N MET A 506 -11.98 26.31 11.12
CA MET A 506 -12.41 27.00 9.90
C MET A 506 -13.62 27.90 10.14
N VAL A 507 -14.58 27.45 10.96
CA VAL A 507 -15.75 28.27 11.33
C VAL A 507 -15.32 29.48 12.16
N VAL A 508 -14.45 29.29 13.15
CA VAL A 508 -13.97 30.39 14.00
C VAL A 508 -13.17 31.42 13.20
N SER A 509 -12.27 30.97 12.32
CA SER A 509 -11.53 31.88 11.43
C SER A 509 -12.45 32.58 10.43
N PHE A 510 -13.45 31.89 9.86
CA PHE A 510 -14.42 32.53 8.98
C PHE A 510 -15.15 33.69 9.68
N LEU A 511 -15.65 33.46 10.90
CA LEU A 511 -16.36 34.49 11.67
C LEU A 511 -15.45 35.65 12.07
N ALA A 512 -14.24 35.37 12.56
CA ALA A 512 -13.29 36.41 12.95
C ALA A 512 -12.80 37.23 11.73
N SER A 513 -12.76 36.63 10.54
CA SER A 513 -12.36 37.31 9.31
C SER A 513 -13.46 38.23 8.79
N ILE A 514 -14.74 37.85 8.98
CA ILE A 514 -15.89 38.75 8.77
C ILE A 514 -15.80 39.96 9.70
N VAL A 515 -15.49 39.74 10.99
CA VAL A 515 -15.37 40.83 11.96
C VAL A 515 -14.21 41.76 11.59
N THR A 516 -13.04 41.21 11.24
CA THR A 516 -11.88 42.00 10.80
C THR A 516 -12.22 42.84 9.57
N MET A 517 -12.80 42.22 8.53
CA MET A 517 -13.23 42.92 7.32
C MET A 517 -14.25 44.01 7.63
N ALA A 518 -15.24 43.74 8.50
CA ALA A 518 -16.29 44.70 8.85
C ALA A 518 -15.73 45.93 9.59
N ILE A 519 -14.83 45.72 10.55
CA ILE A 519 -14.18 46.82 11.28
C ILE A 519 -13.32 47.65 10.32
N ALA A 520 -12.48 47.00 9.51
CA ALA A 520 -11.61 47.69 8.56
C ALA A 520 -12.42 48.43 7.47
N ALA A 521 -13.49 47.83 6.95
CA ALA A 521 -14.37 48.48 5.97
C ALA A 521 -15.14 49.66 6.57
N SER A 522 -15.55 49.56 7.85
CA SER A 522 -16.18 50.67 8.58
C SER A 522 -15.23 51.85 8.71
N LEU A 523 -13.95 51.59 9.02
CA LEU A 523 -12.93 52.63 9.11
C LEU A 523 -12.69 53.27 7.72
N GLU A 524 -12.47 52.48 6.67
CA GLU A 524 -12.33 52.99 5.29
C GLU A 524 -13.52 53.86 4.84
N SER A 525 -14.75 53.44 5.20
CA SER A 525 -15.96 54.21 4.89
C SER A 525 -16.00 55.55 5.62
N HIS A 526 -15.52 55.60 6.87
CA HIS A 526 -15.41 56.84 7.64
C HIS A 526 -14.37 57.78 7.02
N TRP A 527 -13.18 57.25 6.72
CA TRP A 527 -12.05 58.02 6.20
C TRP A 527 -12.27 58.59 4.80
N ARG A 528 -13.21 58.03 4.02
CA ARG A 528 -13.63 58.61 2.74
C ARG A 528 -14.17 60.04 2.89
N ASN A 529 -14.78 60.36 4.02
CA ASN A 529 -15.40 61.67 4.28
C ASN A 529 -14.54 62.59 5.15
N THR A 530 -13.69 62.04 6.02
CA THR A 530 -12.90 62.80 7.01
C THR A 530 -11.40 62.89 6.69
N ARG A 531 -10.92 62.15 5.67
CA ARG A 531 -9.50 61.89 5.33
C ARG A 531 -8.75 61.10 6.42
N PHE A 532 -7.79 60.28 5.97
CA PHE A 532 -6.96 59.50 6.88
C PHE A 532 -6.01 60.39 7.70
N PRO A 533 -5.67 60.00 8.95
CA PRO A 533 -4.70 60.73 9.78
C PRO A 533 -3.31 60.81 9.12
N SER A 534 -2.89 59.75 8.41
CA SER A 534 -1.70 59.76 7.57
C SER A 534 -1.78 58.69 6.47
N ILE A 535 -0.91 58.80 5.46
CA ILE A 535 -0.75 57.75 4.43
C ILE A 535 -0.39 56.40 5.08
N SER A 536 0.42 56.43 6.16
CA SER A 536 0.80 55.23 6.90
C SER A 536 -0.39 54.56 7.61
N HIS A 537 -1.33 55.33 8.16
CA HIS A 537 -2.57 54.78 8.74
C HIS A 537 -3.39 54.04 7.68
N ARG A 538 -3.60 54.68 6.53
CA ARG A 538 -4.36 54.12 5.40
C ARG A 538 -3.79 52.78 4.94
N ASP A 539 -2.50 52.75 4.66
CA ASP A 539 -1.90 51.57 4.03
C ASP A 539 -1.88 50.37 5.01
N ARG A 540 -1.67 50.61 6.31
CA ARG A 540 -1.70 49.57 7.35
C ARG A 540 -3.11 49.03 7.62
N GLU A 541 -4.11 49.91 7.64
CA GLU A 541 -5.53 49.51 7.77
C GLU A 541 -5.98 48.64 6.59
N ARG A 542 -5.55 48.99 5.37
CA ARG A 542 -5.86 48.23 4.14
C ARG A 542 -5.24 46.84 4.10
N ILE A 543 -4.09 46.63 4.74
CA ILE A 543 -3.50 45.30 4.87
C ILE A 543 -4.45 44.39 5.66
N LEU A 544 -5.01 44.87 6.78
CA LEU A 544 -5.97 44.10 7.58
C LEU A 544 -7.34 43.95 6.89
N LEU A 545 -7.76 44.94 6.09
CA LEU A 545 -8.94 44.76 5.22
C LEU A 545 -8.71 43.63 4.21
N THR A 546 -7.54 43.61 3.57
CA THR A 546 -7.16 42.56 2.61
C THR A 546 -7.06 41.19 3.30
N ALA A 547 -6.48 41.16 4.51
CA ALA A 547 -6.41 39.95 5.34
C ALA A 547 -7.81 39.42 5.68
N GLY A 548 -8.74 40.29 6.07
CA GLY A 548 -10.13 39.93 6.34
C GLY A 548 -10.85 39.33 5.14
N VAL A 549 -10.73 39.97 3.96
CA VAL A 549 -11.34 39.44 2.72
C VAL A 549 -10.73 38.09 2.33
N TRP A 550 -9.40 37.98 2.37
CA TRP A 550 -8.70 36.73 2.07
C TRP A 550 -9.13 35.61 3.03
N GLY A 551 -9.15 35.89 4.35
CA GLY A 551 -9.57 34.98 5.40
C GLY A 551 -10.99 34.44 5.21
N ILE A 552 -11.93 35.29 4.80
CA ILE A 552 -13.32 34.86 4.47
C ILE A 552 -13.30 33.85 3.31
N VAL A 553 -12.60 34.16 2.22
CA VAL A 553 -12.56 33.31 1.02
C VAL A 553 -11.95 31.95 1.36
N ILE A 554 -10.80 31.93 2.03
CA ILE A 554 -10.09 30.67 2.30
C ILE A 554 -10.81 29.82 3.34
N SER A 555 -11.39 30.43 4.39
CA SER A 555 -12.09 29.71 5.44
C SER A 555 -13.41 29.15 4.93
N LEU A 556 -14.12 29.88 4.05
CA LEU A 556 -15.33 29.37 3.39
C LEU A 556 -15.01 28.24 2.40
N TYR A 557 -13.98 28.41 1.58
CA TYR A 557 -13.51 27.36 0.66
C TYR A 557 -13.14 26.08 1.41
N SER A 558 -12.36 26.21 2.48
CA SER A 558 -11.94 25.08 3.33
C SER A 558 -13.12 24.43 4.05
N LEU A 559 -14.10 25.23 4.50
CA LEU A 559 -15.33 24.72 5.12
C LEU A 559 -16.18 23.91 4.13
N ILE A 560 -16.36 24.41 2.90
CA ILE A 560 -17.06 23.67 1.83
C ILE A 560 -16.30 22.38 1.50
N GLY A 561 -14.98 22.44 1.38
CA GLY A 561 -14.14 21.27 1.14
C GLY A 561 -14.31 20.19 2.20
N THR A 562 -14.20 20.58 3.48
CA THR A 562 -14.31 19.64 4.60
C THR A 562 -15.72 19.05 4.80
N LEU A 563 -16.78 19.79 4.45
CA LEU A 563 -18.17 19.34 4.64
C LEU A 563 -18.75 18.59 3.44
N VAL A 564 -18.44 19.03 2.21
CA VAL A 564 -19.14 18.57 1.00
C VAL A 564 -18.32 17.55 0.20
N LYS A 565 -17.02 17.79 0.02
CA LYS A 565 -16.14 16.90 -0.77
C LYS A 565 -14.72 16.81 -0.17
N PRO A 566 -14.56 16.17 1.01
CA PRO A 566 -13.25 16.05 1.67
C PRO A 566 -12.24 15.19 0.87
N ASP A 567 -12.71 14.48 -0.15
CA ASP A 567 -11.93 13.54 -0.96
C ASP A 567 -11.35 14.18 -2.24
N HIS A 568 -11.71 15.43 -2.53
CA HIS A 568 -11.37 16.08 -3.79
C HIS A 568 -10.03 16.83 -3.71
N ILE A 569 -9.16 16.63 -4.71
CA ILE A 569 -7.77 17.15 -4.76
C ILE A 569 -7.71 18.67 -4.58
N ALA A 570 -8.70 19.40 -5.08
CA ALA A 570 -8.79 20.86 -4.91
C ALA A 570 -8.80 21.31 -3.43
N PHE A 571 -9.20 20.43 -2.50
CA PHE A 571 -9.16 20.68 -1.05
C PHE A 571 -7.98 19.95 -0.37
N GLY A 572 -6.92 19.66 -1.12
CA GLY A 572 -5.73 18.98 -0.62
C GLY A 572 -4.94 19.77 0.42
N ILE A 573 -4.03 19.09 1.12
CA ILE A 573 -3.22 19.66 2.22
C ILE A 573 -2.33 20.79 1.71
N LEU A 574 -1.78 20.66 0.50
CA LEU A 574 -0.91 21.67 -0.11
C LEU A 574 -1.63 22.99 -0.36
N PHE A 575 -2.87 22.94 -0.88
CA PHE A 575 -3.68 24.14 -1.10
C PHE A 575 -3.95 24.87 0.22
N HIS A 576 -4.35 24.13 1.25
CA HIS A 576 -4.58 24.68 2.59
C HIS A 576 -3.31 25.30 3.16
N LEU A 577 -2.16 24.64 3.02
CA LEU A 577 -0.88 25.15 3.49
C LEU A 577 -0.55 26.50 2.81
N ILE A 578 -0.64 26.59 1.48
CA ILE A 578 -0.37 27.83 0.74
C ILE A 578 -1.36 28.93 1.16
N ALA A 579 -2.65 28.62 1.18
CA ALA A 579 -3.71 29.59 1.46
C ALA A 579 -3.61 30.18 2.88
N PHE A 580 -3.38 29.33 3.89
CA PHE A 580 -3.27 29.78 5.27
C PHE A 580 -1.90 30.40 5.60
N VAL A 581 -0.82 30.08 4.88
CA VAL A 581 0.45 30.81 5.00
C VAL A 581 0.30 32.25 4.53
N ILE A 582 -0.38 32.46 3.39
CA ILE A 582 -0.68 33.82 2.90
C ILE A 582 -1.53 34.57 3.93
N ALA A 583 -2.58 33.95 4.47
CA ALA A 583 -3.41 34.55 5.51
C ALA A 583 -2.60 34.93 6.74
N PHE A 584 -1.72 34.03 7.21
CA PHE A 584 -0.87 34.25 8.39
C PHE A 584 0.03 35.46 8.20
N ILE A 585 0.67 35.59 7.04
CA ILE A 585 1.55 36.71 6.72
C ILE A 585 0.74 38.01 6.70
N LEU A 586 -0.42 38.03 6.03
CA LEU A 586 -1.26 39.22 5.95
C LEU A 586 -1.74 39.69 7.32
N TYR A 587 -2.23 38.77 8.16
CA TYR A 587 -2.68 39.08 9.51
C TYR A 587 -1.54 39.50 10.42
N MET A 588 -0.40 38.81 10.38
CA MET A 588 0.76 39.16 11.21
C MET A 588 1.32 40.53 10.83
N VAL A 589 1.57 40.78 9.54
CA VAL A 589 2.13 42.06 9.06
C VAL A 589 1.15 43.20 9.29
N GLY A 590 -0.13 42.98 8.99
CA GLY A 590 -1.19 43.97 9.23
C GLY A 590 -1.31 44.32 10.71
N SER A 591 -1.35 43.31 11.58
CA SER A 591 -1.50 43.52 13.03
C SER A 591 -0.26 44.15 13.64
N ALA A 592 0.94 43.67 13.31
CA ALA A 592 2.19 44.23 13.82
C ALA A 592 2.41 45.67 13.34
N SER A 593 2.15 45.95 12.06
CA SER A 593 2.30 47.30 11.52
C SER A 593 1.30 48.26 12.14
N LEU A 594 0.03 47.89 12.28
CA LEU A 594 -0.97 48.76 12.90
C LEU A 594 -0.74 48.91 14.41
N THR A 595 -0.25 47.87 15.09
CA THR A 595 0.17 47.93 16.51
C THR A 595 1.24 49.00 16.70
N ALA A 596 2.29 49.01 15.87
CA ALA A 596 3.37 49.99 15.96
C ALA A 596 2.91 51.45 15.79
N LEU A 597 1.69 51.68 15.31
CA LEU A 597 1.11 53.01 15.11
C LEU A 597 0.22 53.46 16.28
N VAL A 598 -0.41 52.51 16.98
CA VAL A 598 -1.39 52.79 18.03
C VAL A 598 -0.91 52.37 19.43
N ASP A 599 0.26 51.72 19.52
CA ASP A 599 0.87 51.35 20.78
C ASP A 599 1.33 52.60 21.54
N GLY A 600 1.05 52.64 22.84
CA GLY A 600 1.33 53.82 23.68
C GLY A 600 0.46 55.06 23.43
N VAL A 601 -0.45 55.04 22.45
CA VAL A 601 -1.38 56.16 22.19
C VAL A 601 -2.54 56.12 23.18
N ASP A 602 -2.88 57.22 23.85
CA ASP A 602 -4.15 57.33 24.60
C ASP A 602 -5.25 57.87 23.68
N CYS A 603 -6.38 57.16 23.58
CA CYS A 603 -7.47 57.57 22.70
C CYS A 603 -8.27 58.78 23.25
N GLY A 604 -8.00 59.21 24.49
CA GLY A 604 -8.53 60.47 25.05
C GLY A 604 -7.81 61.73 24.57
N ASP A 605 -6.55 61.60 24.12
CA ASP A 605 -5.63 62.72 23.86
C ASP A 605 -5.19 62.81 22.38
N VAL A 606 -5.96 62.26 21.45
CA VAL A 606 -5.64 62.27 20.02
C VAL A 606 -6.58 63.14 19.19
N ASP A 607 -6.00 63.88 18.24
CA ASP A 607 -6.72 64.77 17.33
C ASP A 607 -7.46 64.05 16.18
N TRP A 608 -7.54 62.72 16.20
CA TRP A 608 -8.19 61.92 15.16
C TRP A 608 -9.27 61.00 15.72
N SER A 609 -10.41 60.97 15.02
CA SER A 609 -11.60 60.19 15.40
C SER A 609 -11.40 58.68 15.23
N ARG A 610 -12.16 57.84 15.96
CA ARG A 610 -12.18 56.36 15.82
C ARG A 610 -10.94 55.61 16.34
N CYS A 611 -10.12 56.23 17.19
CA CYS A 611 -8.96 55.57 17.83
C CYS A 611 -9.27 54.23 18.51
N ASN A 612 -10.37 54.13 19.28
CA ASN A 612 -10.79 52.87 19.91
C ASN A 612 -11.13 51.78 18.89
N VAL A 613 -11.72 52.16 17.74
CA VAL A 613 -12.08 51.21 16.67
C VAL A 613 -10.82 50.71 15.96
N THR A 614 -9.83 51.58 15.72
CA THR A 614 -8.53 51.19 15.16
C THR A 614 -7.77 50.26 16.11
N LYS A 615 -7.80 50.51 17.43
CA LYS A 615 -7.26 49.56 18.42
C LYS A 615 -8.04 48.25 18.45
N GLY A 616 -9.35 48.28 18.28
CA GLY A 616 -10.19 47.09 18.10
C GLY A 616 -9.76 46.26 16.89
N LEU A 617 -9.43 46.91 15.77
CA LEU A 617 -8.91 46.26 14.57
C LEU A 617 -7.57 45.54 14.84
N VAL A 618 -6.68 46.15 15.63
CA VAL A 618 -5.43 45.51 16.05
C VAL A 618 -5.69 44.26 16.89
N VAL A 619 -6.63 44.34 17.84
CA VAL A 619 -6.96 43.20 18.72
C VAL A 619 -7.49 42.02 17.91
N ILE A 620 -8.47 42.25 17.02
CA ILE A 620 -9.03 41.17 16.20
C ILE A 620 -7.99 40.62 15.22
N GLY A 621 -7.12 41.47 14.66
CA GLY A 621 -6.03 41.02 13.79
C GLY A 621 -5.04 40.08 14.47
N TRP A 622 -4.67 40.35 15.73
CA TRP A 622 -3.81 39.45 16.51
C TRP A 622 -4.53 38.14 16.88
N ILE A 623 -5.83 38.21 17.20
CA ILE A 623 -6.65 37.00 17.43
C ILE A 623 -6.63 36.11 16.17
N GLU A 624 -6.83 36.69 14.99
CA GLU A 624 -6.75 35.96 13.72
C GLU A 624 -5.36 35.41 13.42
N THR A 625 -4.32 36.18 13.72
CA THR A 625 -2.92 35.71 13.57
C THR A 625 -2.70 34.41 14.36
N VAL A 626 -3.24 34.32 15.58
CA VAL A 626 -3.16 33.11 16.42
C VAL A 626 -4.02 31.97 15.87
N ILE A 627 -5.27 32.25 15.48
CA ILE A 627 -6.18 31.23 14.93
C ILE A 627 -5.58 30.60 13.67
N VAL A 628 -5.12 31.42 12.73
CA VAL A 628 -4.50 30.97 11.49
C VAL A 628 -3.21 30.19 11.75
N PHE A 629 -2.42 30.58 12.76
CA PHE A 629 -1.23 29.83 13.15
C PHE A 629 -1.56 28.42 13.68
N ILE A 630 -2.62 28.31 14.50
CA ILE A 630 -3.11 27.01 14.99
C ILE A 630 -3.58 26.15 13.81
N ILE A 631 -4.31 26.73 12.86
CA ILE A 631 -4.72 26.02 11.63
C ILE A 631 -3.50 25.51 10.87
N LEU A 632 -2.45 26.32 10.70
CA LEU A 632 -1.22 25.89 10.04
C LEU A 632 -0.54 24.73 10.75
N ILE A 633 -0.45 24.75 12.08
CA ILE A 633 0.11 23.63 12.86
C ILE A 633 -0.70 22.35 12.59
N VAL A 634 -2.03 22.43 12.65
CA VAL A 634 -2.91 21.27 12.42
C VAL A 634 -2.74 20.74 11.00
N VAL A 635 -2.74 21.61 9.98
CA VAL A 635 -2.54 21.22 8.57
C VAL A 635 -1.18 20.55 8.37
N VAL A 636 -0.12 21.07 8.99
CA VAL A 636 1.24 20.50 8.92
C VAL A 636 1.30 19.13 9.61
N VAL A 637 0.72 18.98 10.80
CA VAL A 637 0.66 17.70 11.53
C VAL A 637 -0.12 16.65 10.72
N LEU A 638 -1.23 17.05 10.10
CA LEU A 638 -1.99 16.18 9.20
C LEU A 638 -1.18 15.80 7.96
N GLY A 639 -0.38 16.73 7.41
CA GLY A 639 0.56 16.46 6.32
C GLY A 639 1.62 15.41 6.69
N PHE A 640 2.21 15.53 7.87
CA PHE A 640 3.18 14.53 8.36
C PHE A 640 2.52 13.16 8.60
N LYS A 641 1.31 13.14 9.19
CA LYS A 641 0.55 11.90 9.43
C LYS A 641 0.10 11.23 8.12
N ALA A 642 -0.21 12.03 7.11
CA ALA A 642 -0.51 11.53 5.77
C ALA A 642 0.71 10.89 5.10
N ARG A 643 1.92 11.42 5.37
CA ARG A 643 3.19 10.90 4.84
C ARG A 643 3.70 9.66 5.59
N SER A 644 3.39 9.51 6.88
CA SER A 644 3.86 8.38 7.70
C SER A 644 3.07 7.09 7.54
N GLY A 645 2.13 6.99 6.58
CA GLY A 645 1.33 5.78 6.34
C GLY A 645 0.29 5.46 7.43
N SER A 646 0.25 6.23 8.52
CA SER A 646 -0.62 6.03 9.69
C SER A 646 -1.97 6.75 9.56
N GLY A 647 -2.65 6.54 8.43
CA GLY A 647 -4.10 6.79 8.32
C GLY A 647 -4.55 8.17 7.83
N LEU A 648 -3.71 8.95 7.15
CA LEU A 648 -4.19 10.03 6.28
C LEU A 648 -3.72 9.84 4.83
N ARG A 649 -4.59 10.23 3.89
CA ARG A 649 -4.62 9.85 2.48
C ARG A 649 -3.43 10.35 1.66
N ARG A 650 -2.89 9.48 0.80
CA ARG A 650 -1.86 9.80 -0.23
C ARG A 650 -2.41 10.71 -1.35
N SER A 651 -3.72 10.61 -1.66
CA SER A 651 -4.37 11.42 -2.72
C SER A 651 -4.44 12.93 -2.43
N ALA A 652 -4.12 13.37 -1.21
CA ALA A 652 -4.04 14.79 -0.86
C ALA A 652 -2.60 15.34 -0.91
N LEU A 653 -1.61 14.49 -1.23
CA LEU A 653 -0.18 14.82 -1.24
C LEU A 653 0.49 14.63 -2.61
N THR A 654 -0.13 13.92 -3.54
CA THR A 654 0.48 13.58 -4.84
C THR A 654 -0.42 14.08 -5.96
N ASP A 655 -0.19 15.32 -6.38
CA ASP A 655 -0.25 15.81 -7.77
C ASP A 655 0.16 17.30 -7.80
N ALA A 656 1.30 17.59 -7.19
CA ALA A 656 2.11 18.80 -7.38
C ALA A 656 3.58 18.48 -7.09
#